data_AF-A0A1Q3KPN1-F1
#
_entry.id   AF-A0A1Q3KPN1-F1
#
_cell.length_a   1.000
_cell.length_b   1.000
_cell.length_c   1.000
_cell.angle_alpha   90.00
_cell.angle_beta   90.00
_cell.angle_gamma   90.00
#
_symmetry.space_group_name_H-M   'P 1'
#
loop_
_entity.id
_entity.type
_entity.pdbx_description
1 polymer ?
#
loop_
_entity_poly.entity_id
_entity_poly.type
_entity_poly.pdbx_seq_one_letter_code
_entity_poly.pdbx_strand_id
1 'polypeptide(L)'
;MTGGYILRSVLVQGRLAFATRRAAAARSREHGLQILTPSLLAARLAGGLLHPASRESIEIGIRAALKDPGLLKDLAPVRDLPGVTRALHRTLQDVWRAGFDLEAEPYVNRPRVRDLIKIEETVRRHLRPGECLLPDLCKLARGAVQLAPRFIGPLRIHGLLGIDPIWRPLINELREVIEVEWDAPAFCEAGWFKGSPKHAGAKTGGRRAVSCADPYHETLEAMRWARELLATGRAQASDIAIVTTAPAAYDDYVLALAAASGLPVSFVHGRPALSTRDGQRCAALADALQSGLSQARVRRLLSLVANQGTSLDGILDGRLPVPSEASLSTADDWQRVLAPHPEMASLLMPALRLIEAGTNAAEEAAKLLLRGRSRSLWGDALRAAPASALMFSLGSLRVADERDPADSIAWCSADELAAAPRRFAWLLGLTTTGWPRNDGLDPILPDYIVPASRFTPDPIEAADRRSFSNILASAEEVVLSCGRLTCEGKSVGASALMPAIDKEGVLRRDEPARHAVSEADRLLTRPQDRKGDPVVSAALAAWHDWGLHRLTLHDGFVGAQHPLLSALFLHPQSPTSLSRLLRDPLAYVWYYALGWRDLVHKERGLVLPADDMGRLVHELLRRAVDHLEAKSGFTVAARHEIEDALGLASAHVVAHWPLVTNVPPPVLWTNTVRQAAAMSLDGLTFEAFTEAGTRSWTEVAFGGEARPAERLTSRPWDPDQPVVLPGTDIKIRGSIDRLDLRASAVAVRVTDYKTGQRPKSPEGMSVAGGAELQRVLYSLACRQLLPDTSRLIARLIYLRSPVQLYALKDPDGAIDRVAAWVKLARSVLEAGVVYPGVANMPQRFGRIALPAAARYIERKINAVRQAAGQELAAYWGSK
;
A
#
# COMPACT_ATOMS: atom_id res chain seq x y z
N MET A 1 16.20 3.61 -59.98
CA MET A 1 16.06 5.06 -59.74
C MET A 1 16.37 5.37 -58.29
N THR A 2 17.65 5.45 -57.93
CA THR A 2 18.14 5.93 -56.62
C THR A 2 18.59 7.37 -56.81
N GLY A 3 17.65 8.32 -56.74
CA GLY A 3 18.00 9.74 -56.64
C GLY A 3 18.94 9.94 -55.45
N GLY A 4 20.02 10.70 -55.65
CA GLY A 4 21.06 10.94 -54.65
C GLY A 4 20.51 11.69 -53.44
N TYR A 5 20.03 10.95 -52.45
CA TYR A 5 19.70 11.52 -51.14
C TYR A 5 20.98 11.72 -50.36
N ILE A 6 21.32 12.98 -50.08
CA ILE A 6 22.44 13.35 -49.22
C ILE A 6 22.07 12.95 -47.79
N LEU A 7 22.84 12.03 -47.21
CA LEU A 7 22.73 11.66 -45.80
C LEU A 7 23.01 12.88 -44.93
N ARG A 8 22.14 13.17 -43.96
CA ARG A 8 22.29 14.31 -43.03
C ARG A 8 22.12 13.83 -41.59
N SER A 9 22.87 14.39 -40.67
CA SER A 9 22.81 14.02 -39.25
C SER A 9 22.43 15.22 -38.38
N VAL A 10 21.60 14.99 -37.37
CA VAL A 10 21.30 15.96 -36.32
C VAL A 10 21.67 15.36 -34.97
N LEU A 11 22.48 16.09 -34.21
CA LEU A 11 22.85 15.75 -32.85
C LEU A 11 21.87 16.40 -31.87
N VAL A 12 21.22 15.58 -31.05
CA VAL A 12 20.30 16.01 -30.00
C VAL A 12 20.67 15.36 -28.66
N GLN A 13 20.22 15.97 -27.56
CA GLN A 13 20.38 15.43 -26.22
C GLN A 13 19.04 15.43 -25.50
N GLY A 14 18.75 14.33 -24.77
CA GLY A 14 17.49 14.15 -24.08
C GLY A 14 16.42 13.45 -24.92
N ARG A 15 15.47 12.81 -24.24
CA ARG A 15 14.36 12.09 -24.85
C ARG A 15 13.35 13.04 -25.48
N LEU A 16 13.12 14.21 -24.90
CA LEU A 16 12.19 15.21 -25.42
C LEU A 16 12.68 15.79 -26.75
N ALA A 17 13.95 16.17 -26.83
CA ALA A 17 14.57 16.67 -28.05
C ALA A 17 14.57 15.63 -29.17
N PHE A 18 14.89 14.37 -28.83
CA PHE A 18 14.84 13.26 -29.78
C PHE A 18 13.42 13.06 -30.35
N ALA A 19 12.41 12.96 -29.49
CA ALA A 19 11.03 12.77 -29.91
C ALA A 19 10.52 13.96 -30.75
N THR A 20 10.79 15.18 -30.31
CA THR A 20 10.38 16.41 -31.00
C THR A 20 11.04 16.53 -32.38
N ARG A 21 12.35 16.24 -32.48
CA ARG A 21 13.05 16.28 -33.77
C ARG A 21 12.55 15.19 -34.72
N ARG A 22 12.28 13.99 -34.19
CA ARG A 22 11.70 12.88 -34.95
C ARG A 22 10.33 13.24 -35.51
N ALA A 23 9.46 13.82 -34.68
CA ALA A 23 8.14 14.27 -35.11
C ALA A 23 8.22 15.39 -36.16
N ALA A 24 9.10 16.38 -35.96
CA ALA A 24 9.32 17.44 -36.93
C ALA A 24 9.82 16.89 -38.29
N ALA A 25 10.79 15.96 -38.26
CA ALA A 25 11.32 15.33 -39.46
C ALA A 25 10.24 14.55 -40.22
N ALA A 26 9.38 13.81 -39.50
CA ALA A 26 8.27 13.07 -40.07
C ALA A 26 7.24 13.99 -40.74
N ARG A 27 6.87 15.10 -40.08
CA ARG A 27 5.93 16.11 -40.62
C ARG A 27 6.49 16.78 -41.89
N SER A 28 7.78 17.09 -41.88
CA SER A 28 8.48 17.71 -43.00
C SER A 28 8.91 16.73 -44.10
N ARG A 29 8.65 15.42 -43.94
CA ARG A 29 9.06 14.35 -44.87
C ARG A 29 10.56 14.38 -45.18
N GLU A 30 11.38 14.62 -44.16
CA GLU A 30 12.84 14.68 -44.28
C GLU A 30 13.44 13.27 -44.45
N HIS A 31 13.54 12.82 -45.70
CA HIS A 31 14.19 11.55 -46.04
C HIS A 31 15.71 11.64 -45.90
N GLY A 32 16.37 10.59 -45.38
CA GLY A 32 17.84 10.52 -45.25
C GLY A 32 18.41 11.21 -44.00
N LEU A 33 17.56 11.69 -43.09
CA LEU A 33 17.97 12.27 -41.81
C LEU A 33 18.28 11.20 -40.75
N GLN A 34 19.39 11.37 -40.05
CA GLN A 34 19.78 10.61 -38.87
C GLN A 34 19.67 11.48 -37.63
N ILE A 35 19.02 10.98 -36.58
CA ILE A 35 18.96 11.66 -35.29
C ILE A 35 19.82 10.86 -34.32
N LEU A 36 20.91 11.47 -33.86
CA LEU A 36 21.94 10.81 -33.06
C LEU A 36 22.12 11.53 -31.73
N THR A 37 22.50 10.77 -30.71
CA THR A 37 23.11 11.30 -29.48
C THR A 37 24.65 11.28 -29.63
N PRO A 38 25.42 11.98 -28.78
CA PRO A 38 26.89 11.95 -28.85
C PRO A 38 27.48 10.54 -28.83
N SER A 39 26.94 9.66 -28.00
CA SER A 39 27.37 8.26 -27.91
C SER A 39 27.00 7.44 -29.15
N LEU A 40 25.82 7.67 -29.74
CA LEU A 40 25.42 7.01 -30.99
C LEU A 40 26.23 7.51 -32.19
N LEU A 41 26.60 8.79 -32.22
CA LEU A 41 27.50 9.37 -33.21
C LEU A 41 28.86 8.66 -33.18
N ALA A 42 29.46 8.54 -31.98
CA ALA A 42 30.73 7.85 -31.80
C ALA A 42 30.66 6.37 -32.19
N ALA A 43 29.62 5.65 -31.73
CA ALA A 43 29.36 4.26 -32.09
C ALA A 43 29.26 4.03 -33.60
N ARG A 44 28.55 4.92 -34.29
CA ARG A 44 28.37 4.85 -35.75
C ARG A 44 29.68 5.04 -36.50
N LEU A 45 30.55 5.95 -36.04
CA LEU A 45 31.88 6.18 -36.62
C LEU A 45 32.86 5.03 -36.32
N ALA A 46 32.84 4.50 -35.10
CA ALA A 46 33.79 3.47 -34.64
C ALA A 46 33.58 2.10 -35.31
N GLY A 47 32.41 1.83 -35.91
CA GLY A 47 32.16 0.57 -36.61
C GLY A 47 30.69 0.15 -36.71
N GLY A 48 29.74 0.91 -36.14
CA GLY A 48 28.30 0.71 -36.28
C GLY A 48 27.71 -0.49 -35.51
N LEU A 49 28.51 -1.54 -35.30
CA LEU A 49 28.21 -2.68 -34.42
C LEU A 49 28.67 -2.46 -32.98
N LEU A 50 29.54 -1.46 -32.77
CA LEU A 50 30.01 -1.07 -31.44
C LEU A 50 28.98 -0.16 -30.76
N HIS A 51 28.86 -0.26 -29.44
CA HIS A 51 28.00 0.60 -28.64
C HIS A 51 28.58 0.84 -27.25
N PRO A 52 28.10 1.87 -26.53
CA PRO A 52 28.50 2.11 -25.14
C PRO A 52 28.22 0.89 -24.27
N ALA A 53 29.11 0.62 -23.33
CA ALA A 53 28.95 -0.42 -22.33
C ALA A 53 27.65 -0.21 -21.55
N SER A 54 26.85 -1.27 -21.42
CA SER A 54 25.66 -1.25 -20.58
C SER A 54 26.03 -1.13 -19.11
N ARG A 55 25.14 -0.50 -18.33
CA ARG A 55 25.26 -0.43 -16.87
C ARG A 55 25.46 -1.82 -16.24
N GLU A 56 24.81 -2.84 -16.80
CA GLU A 56 24.90 -4.23 -16.34
C GLU A 56 26.32 -4.78 -16.44
N SER A 57 26.95 -4.68 -17.61
CA SER A 57 28.31 -5.16 -17.82
C SER A 57 29.32 -4.42 -16.95
N ILE A 58 29.12 -3.10 -16.76
CA ILE A 58 29.96 -2.29 -15.87
C ILE A 58 29.80 -2.75 -14.41
N GLU A 59 28.59 -2.91 -13.91
CA GLU A 59 28.35 -3.37 -12.54
C GLU A 59 28.88 -4.80 -12.30
N ILE A 60 28.77 -5.71 -13.29
CA ILE A 60 29.37 -7.06 -13.23
C ILE A 60 30.88 -6.95 -13.08
N GLY A 61 31.54 -6.13 -13.90
CA GLY A 61 32.98 -5.89 -13.83
C GLY A 61 33.42 -5.29 -12.48
N ILE A 62 32.68 -4.31 -11.96
CA ILE A 62 32.93 -3.72 -10.64
C ILE A 62 32.80 -4.77 -9.54
N ARG A 63 31.74 -5.60 -9.56
CA ARG A 63 31.56 -6.69 -8.57
C ARG A 63 32.66 -7.74 -8.66
N ALA A 64 33.14 -8.05 -9.86
CA ALA A 64 34.28 -8.96 -10.05
C ALA A 64 35.57 -8.36 -9.43
N ALA A 65 35.83 -7.08 -9.66
CA ALA A 65 36.98 -6.38 -9.08
C ALA A 65 36.92 -6.32 -7.54
N LEU A 66 35.74 -6.06 -6.96
CA LEU A 66 35.55 -6.02 -5.51
C LEU A 66 35.72 -7.40 -4.83
N LYS A 67 35.44 -8.50 -5.55
CA LYS A 67 35.58 -9.87 -5.04
C LYS A 67 37.03 -10.35 -4.96
N ASP A 68 37.94 -9.75 -5.72
CA ASP A 68 39.36 -10.12 -5.70
C ASP A 68 40.05 -9.54 -4.45
N PRO A 69 40.47 -10.37 -3.49
CA PRO A 69 41.02 -9.91 -2.22
C PRO A 69 42.41 -9.27 -2.33
N GLY A 70 43.10 -9.39 -3.47
CA GLY A 70 44.44 -8.83 -3.69
C GLY A 70 44.47 -7.63 -4.65
N LEU A 71 43.36 -7.36 -5.35
CA LEU A 71 43.33 -6.33 -6.38
C LEU A 71 43.37 -4.91 -5.79
N LEU A 72 42.58 -4.65 -4.75
CA LEU A 72 42.37 -3.31 -4.19
C LEU A 72 43.17 -3.10 -2.91
N LYS A 73 43.64 -1.87 -2.65
CA LYS A 73 44.38 -1.51 -1.43
C LYS A 73 43.62 -0.51 -0.56
N ASP A 74 43.25 0.63 -1.14
CA ASP A 74 42.61 1.76 -0.45
C ASP A 74 41.07 1.61 -0.40
N LEU A 75 40.47 0.95 -1.41
CA LEU A 75 39.06 0.58 -1.43
C LEU A 75 38.76 -0.77 -0.74
N ALA A 76 39.79 -1.53 -0.35
CA ALA A 76 39.61 -2.85 0.28
C ALA A 76 38.74 -2.81 1.56
N PRO A 77 38.87 -1.85 2.49
CA PRO A 77 38.07 -1.82 3.72
C PRO A 77 36.57 -1.60 3.48
N VAL A 78 36.22 -0.97 2.36
CA VAL A 78 34.83 -0.61 2.03
C VAL A 78 34.20 -1.56 1.02
N ARG A 79 34.93 -2.58 0.52
CA ARG A 79 34.47 -3.44 -0.58
C ARG A 79 33.14 -4.16 -0.32
N ASP A 80 32.88 -4.48 0.95
CA ASP A 80 31.72 -5.26 1.41
C ASP A 80 30.55 -4.37 1.87
N LEU A 81 30.69 -3.04 1.83
CA LEU A 81 29.63 -2.13 2.26
C LEU A 81 28.48 -2.07 1.25
N PRO A 82 27.22 -1.95 1.72
CA PRO A 82 26.07 -1.82 0.85
C PRO A 82 26.14 -0.53 0.03
N GLY A 83 25.95 -0.64 -1.29
CA GLY A 83 25.90 0.51 -2.21
C GLY A 83 27.23 0.90 -2.87
N VAL A 84 28.35 0.29 -2.48
CA VAL A 84 29.69 0.60 -3.04
C VAL A 84 29.75 0.39 -4.55
N THR A 85 29.15 -0.68 -5.07
CA THR A 85 29.05 -0.91 -6.53
C THR A 85 28.38 0.27 -7.24
N ARG A 86 27.31 0.82 -6.67
CA ARG A 86 26.58 1.96 -7.25
C ARG A 86 27.40 3.23 -7.18
N ALA A 87 28.09 3.45 -6.06
CA ALA A 87 29.00 4.59 -5.88
C ALA A 87 30.14 4.55 -6.90
N LEU A 88 30.85 3.42 -7.02
CA LEU A 88 31.92 3.23 -7.99
C LEU A 88 31.44 3.42 -9.43
N HIS A 89 30.27 2.87 -9.78
CA HIS A 89 29.70 3.07 -11.11
C HIS A 89 29.45 4.56 -11.40
N ARG A 90 28.90 5.32 -10.44
CA ARG A 90 28.67 6.77 -10.61
C ARG A 90 29.99 7.51 -10.81
N THR A 91 30.97 7.31 -9.93
CA THR A 91 32.27 7.98 -10.00
C THR A 91 33.01 7.68 -11.30
N LEU A 92 33.05 6.40 -11.72
CA LEU A 92 33.69 6.02 -13.00
C LEU A 92 32.97 6.64 -14.20
N GLN A 93 31.63 6.70 -14.19
CA GLN A 93 30.88 7.39 -15.25
C GLN A 93 31.22 8.88 -15.33
N ASP A 94 31.34 9.57 -14.20
CA ASP A 94 31.69 10.99 -14.18
C ASP A 94 33.12 11.19 -14.71
N VAL A 95 34.10 10.38 -14.24
CA VAL A 95 35.48 10.35 -14.76
C VAL A 95 35.51 10.18 -16.27
N TRP A 96 34.79 9.18 -16.81
CA TRP A 96 34.76 8.92 -18.25
C TRP A 96 34.11 10.04 -19.03
N ARG A 97 32.98 10.60 -18.56
CA ARG A 97 32.28 11.71 -19.23
C ARG A 97 33.11 12.99 -19.24
N ALA A 98 33.86 13.25 -18.18
CA ALA A 98 34.82 14.35 -18.12
C ALA A 98 36.04 14.15 -19.02
N GLY A 99 36.25 12.94 -19.57
CA GLY A 99 37.47 12.61 -20.29
C GLY A 99 38.72 12.70 -19.42
N PHE A 100 38.56 12.52 -18.10
CA PHE A 100 39.66 12.55 -17.15
C PHE A 100 40.46 11.24 -17.27
N ASP A 101 41.74 11.35 -17.60
CA ASP A 101 42.65 10.22 -17.68
C ASP A 101 43.17 9.87 -16.29
N LEU A 102 42.79 8.69 -15.78
CA LEU A 102 43.24 8.19 -14.48
C LEU A 102 44.75 7.90 -14.46
N GLU A 103 45.37 7.65 -15.62
CA GLU A 103 46.79 7.35 -15.75
C GLU A 103 47.67 8.61 -15.87
N ALA A 104 47.05 9.80 -15.92
CA ALA A 104 47.79 11.05 -16.02
C ALA A 104 48.43 11.48 -14.68
N GLU A 105 49.67 11.98 -14.75
CA GLU A 105 50.33 12.65 -13.62
C GLU A 105 49.61 13.97 -13.26
N PRO A 106 49.53 14.36 -11.97
CA PRO A 106 50.17 13.77 -10.78
C PRO A 106 49.29 12.73 -10.03
N TYR A 107 48.16 12.28 -10.61
CA TYR A 107 47.14 11.55 -9.88
C TYR A 107 47.33 10.03 -9.91
N VAL A 108 47.98 9.50 -10.95
CA VAL A 108 48.22 8.07 -11.16
C VAL A 108 48.86 7.36 -9.96
N ASN A 109 49.72 8.06 -9.21
CA ASN A 109 50.42 7.50 -8.05
C ASN A 109 49.57 7.49 -6.76
N ARG A 110 48.39 8.12 -6.75
CA ARG A 110 47.51 8.16 -5.56
C ARG A 110 46.85 6.79 -5.33
N PRO A 111 46.81 6.25 -4.09
CA PRO A 111 46.29 4.91 -3.81
C PRO A 111 44.87 4.66 -4.33
N ARG A 112 43.93 5.59 -4.11
CA ARG A 112 42.55 5.50 -4.58
C ARG A 112 42.44 5.43 -6.10
N VAL A 113 43.23 6.24 -6.82
CA VAL A 113 43.24 6.30 -8.29
C VAL A 113 43.79 4.99 -8.87
N ARG A 114 44.84 4.43 -8.27
CA ARG A 114 45.36 3.11 -8.65
C ARG A 114 44.33 1.99 -8.51
N ASP A 115 43.52 2.02 -7.47
CA ASP A 115 42.44 1.06 -7.31
C ASP A 115 41.36 1.26 -8.39
N LEU A 116 41.01 2.50 -8.73
CA LEU A 116 40.06 2.79 -9.82
C LEU A 116 40.56 2.32 -11.19
N ILE A 117 41.86 2.49 -11.51
CA ILE A 117 42.47 1.98 -12.75
C ILE A 117 42.29 0.46 -12.84
N LYS A 118 42.61 -0.27 -11.77
CA LYS A 118 42.45 -1.74 -11.72
C LYS A 118 41.00 -2.17 -11.87
N ILE A 119 40.06 -1.42 -11.26
CA ILE A 119 38.63 -1.67 -11.41
C ILE A 119 38.23 -1.46 -12.87
N GLU A 120 38.67 -0.37 -13.51
CA GLU A 120 38.40 -0.09 -14.92
C GLU A 120 38.95 -1.20 -15.84
N GLU A 121 40.20 -1.65 -15.63
CA GLU A 121 40.77 -2.79 -16.36
C GLU A 121 39.93 -4.06 -16.20
N THR A 122 39.44 -4.31 -15.00
CA THR A 122 38.61 -5.48 -14.71
C THR A 122 37.25 -5.36 -15.40
N VAL A 123 36.66 -4.16 -15.42
CA VAL A 123 35.44 -3.88 -16.15
C VAL A 123 35.62 -4.15 -17.65
N ARG A 124 36.72 -3.70 -18.25
CA ARG A 124 37.02 -3.95 -19.68
C ARG A 124 37.02 -5.45 -20.02
N ARG A 125 37.54 -6.31 -19.14
CA ARG A 125 37.56 -7.77 -19.33
C ARG A 125 36.18 -8.43 -19.23
N HIS A 126 35.18 -7.75 -18.67
CA HIS A 126 33.82 -8.27 -18.46
C HIS A 126 32.78 -7.65 -19.40
N LEU A 127 33.18 -6.79 -20.33
CA LEU A 127 32.29 -6.24 -21.35
C LEU A 127 31.83 -7.33 -22.32
N ARG A 128 30.58 -7.22 -22.79
CA ARG A 128 30.05 -8.14 -23.82
C ARG A 128 30.66 -7.81 -25.19
N PRO A 129 30.68 -8.76 -26.14
CA PRO A 129 31.10 -8.46 -27.50
C PRO A 129 30.33 -7.28 -28.09
N GLY A 130 31.05 -6.29 -28.64
CA GLY A 130 30.48 -5.06 -29.18
C GLY A 130 30.34 -3.90 -28.19
N GLU A 131 30.52 -4.13 -26.88
CA GLU A 131 30.53 -3.07 -25.88
C GLU A 131 31.90 -2.41 -25.75
N CYS A 132 31.92 -1.09 -25.59
CA CYS A 132 33.12 -0.30 -25.31
C CYS A 132 32.86 0.67 -24.16
N LEU A 133 33.86 0.92 -23.31
CA LEU A 133 33.79 2.05 -22.39
C LEU A 133 33.77 3.36 -23.20
N LEU A 134 33.22 4.43 -22.62
CA LEU A 134 33.13 5.72 -23.32
C LEU A 134 34.49 6.22 -23.84
N PRO A 135 35.60 6.14 -23.07
CA PRO A 135 36.93 6.55 -23.55
C PRO A 135 37.39 5.75 -24.77
N ASP A 136 37.17 4.43 -24.77
CA ASP A 136 37.56 3.56 -25.89
C ASP A 136 36.74 3.83 -27.13
N LEU A 137 35.44 3.99 -26.94
CA LEU A 137 34.52 4.31 -28.03
C LEU A 137 34.87 5.64 -28.67
N CYS A 138 35.20 6.65 -27.85
CA CYS A 138 35.66 7.95 -28.33
C CYS A 138 36.99 7.81 -29.10
N LYS A 139 37.96 7.06 -28.57
CA LYS A 139 39.26 6.82 -29.23
C LYS A 139 39.09 6.15 -30.59
N LEU A 140 38.27 5.10 -30.68
CA LEU A 140 37.97 4.40 -31.93
C LEU A 140 37.24 5.32 -32.93
N ALA A 141 36.25 6.09 -32.47
CA ALA A 141 35.53 7.03 -33.32
C ALA A 141 36.44 8.12 -33.90
N ARG A 142 37.36 8.67 -33.09
CA ARG A 142 38.36 9.66 -33.52
C ARG A 142 39.31 9.09 -34.58
N GLY A 143 39.74 7.83 -34.40
CA GLY A 143 40.54 7.11 -35.42
C GLY A 143 39.82 6.88 -36.75
N ALA A 144 38.49 7.00 -36.78
CA ALA A 144 37.63 6.76 -37.94
C ALA A 144 36.99 8.04 -38.52
N VAL A 145 37.40 9.24 -38.08
CA VAL A 145 36.79 10.53 -38.50
C VAL A 145 36.79 10.72 -40.02
N GLN A 146 37.79 10.21 -40.74
CA GLN A 146 37.87 10.29 -42.19
C GLN A 146 36.70 9.59 -42.92
N LEU A 147 35.98 8.70 -42.23
CA LEU A 147 34.80 8.01 -42.76
C LEU A 147 33.50 8.82 -42.60
N ALA A 148 33.53 9.96 -41.90
CA ALA A 148 32.36 10.77 -41.58
C ALA A 148 31.56 11.27 -42.81
N PRO A 149 32.16 11.68 -43.95
CA PRO A 149 31.39 12.11 -45.13
C PRO A 149 30.43 11.03 -45.64
N ARG A 150 30.78 9.75 -45.47
CA ARG A 150 29.98 8.62 -45.92
C ARG A 150 28.93 8.18 -44.90
N PHE A 151 29.29 8.16 -43.61
CA PHE A 151 28.44 7.55 -42.57
C PHE A 151 27.61 8.53 -41.75
N ILE A 152 28.04 9.80 -41.69
CA ILE A 152 27.40 10.87 -40.90
C ILE A 152 26.85 11.96 -41.82
N GLY A 153 27.60 12.34 -42.86
CA GLY A 153 27.25 13.49 -43.72
C GLY A 153 27.30 14.82 -42.95
N PRO A 154 26.70 15.91 -43.47
CA PRO A 154 26.61 17.18 -42.75
C PRO A 154 25.94 16.99 -41.39
N LEU A 155 26.54 17.54 -40.34
CA LEU A 155 26.12 17.39 -38.96
C LEU A 155 25.58 18.71 -38.40
N ARG A 156 24.38 18.69 -37.84
CA ARG A 156 23.79 19.85 -37.17
C ARG A 156 23.54 19.55 -35.69
N ILE A 157 24.17 20.32 -34.81
CA ILE A 157 24.00 20.22 -33.35
C ILE A 157 22.83 21.12 -32.96
N HIS A 158 21.79 20.58 -32.32
CA HIS A 158 20.56 21.31 -32.03
C HIS A 158 20.21 21.27 -30.54
N GLY A 159 20.16 22.45 -29.89
CA GLY A 159 19.63 22.60 -28.54
C GLY A 159 20.52 22.06 -27.41
N LEU A 160 21.75 21.64 -27.68
CA LEU A 160 22.65 21.15 -26.62
C LEU A 160 23.14 22.29 -25.73
N LEU A 161 22.81 22.22 -24.44
CA LEU A 161 23.17 23.19 -23.39
C LEU A 161 24.63 23.06 -22.95
N GLY A 162 25.16 21.83 -23.05
CA GLY A 162 26.52 21.45 -22.72
C GLY A 162 26.78 20.05 -23.27
N ILE A 163 28.02 19.79 -23.67
CA ILE A 163 28.45 18.47 -24.15
C ILE A 163 29.49 17.94 -23.17
N ASP A 164 29.33 16.67 -22.77
CA ASP A 164 30.31 15.98 -21.94
C ASP A 164 31.71 16.15 -22.54
N PRO A 165 32.72 16.60 -21.76
CA PRO A 165 34.04 16.93 -22.28
C PRO A 165 34.70 15.87 -23.16
N ILE A 166 34.46 14.59 -22.89
CA ILE A 166 34.95 13.46 -23.69
C ILE A 166 34.60 13.54 -25.18
N TRP A 167 33.46 14.12 -25.55
CA TRP A 167 33.00 14.17 -26.95
C TRP A 167 33.48 15.42 -27.69
N ARG A 168 33.93 16.46 -26.97
CA ARG A 168 34.33 17.75 -27.54
C ARG A 168 35.48 17.61 -28.56
N PRO A 169 36.53 16.79 -28.34
CA PRO A 169 37.58 16.58 -29.34
C PRO A 169 37.05 15.94 -30.62
N LEU A 170 36.21 14.90 -30.51
CA LEU A 170 35.63 14.21 -31.67
C LEU A 170 34.82 15.16 -32.55
N ILE A 171 33.97 16.01 -31.95
CA ILE A 171 33.17 16.99 -32.71
C ILE A 171 34.06 17.99 -33.44
N ASN A 172 35.13 18.46 -32.80
CA ASN A 172 36.07 19.39 -33.42
C ASN A 172 36.89 18.76 -34.55
N GLU A 173 37.26 17.48 -34.44
CA GLU A 173 37.92 16.73 -35.52
C GLU A 173 36.97 16.48 -36.70
N LEU A 174 35.68 16.21 -36.44
CA LEU A 174 34.68 16.06 -37.50
C LEU A 174 34.56 17.32 -38.36
N ARG A 175 34.75 18.52 -37.79
CA ARG A 175 34.73 19.79 -38.54
C ARG A 175 35.80 19.92 -39.60
N GLU A 176 36.89 19.16 -39.47
CA GLU A 176 37.98 19.17 -40.44
C GLU A 176 37.60 18.39 -41.72
N VAL A 177 36.56 17.54 -41.66
CA VAL A 177 36.20 16.60 -42.73
C VAL A 177 34.75 16.77 -43.22
N ILE A 178 33.83 17.24 -42.37
CA ILE A 178 32.42 17.47 -42.69
C ILE A 178 31.95 18.86 -42.23
N GLU A 179 30.89 19.36 -42.85
CA GLU A 179 30.20 20.56 -42.37
C GLU A 179 29.52 20.26 -41.03
N VAL A 180 29.91 21.01 -39.99
CA VAL A 180 29.26 20.95 -38.67
C VAL A 180 28.75 22.33 -38.30
N GLU A 181 27.43 22.44 -38.20
CA GLU A 181 26.76 23.62 -37.68
C GLU A 181 26.25 23.38 -36.26
N TRP A 182 26.26 24.42 -35.43
CA TRP A 182 25.68 24.36 -34.09
C TRP A 182 24.66 25.47 -33.90
N ASP A 183 23.39 25.08 -33.77
CA ASP A 183 22.32 25.94 -33.26
C ASP A 183 22.36 25.90 -31.73
N ALA A 184 23.13 26.83 -31.18
CA ALA A 184 23.36 26.92 -29.76
C ALA A 184 22.19 27.61 -29.05
N PRO A 185 21.78 27.13 -27.86
CA PRO A 185 20.89 27.88 -26.99
C PRO A 185 21.46 29.27 -26.65
N ALA A 186 20.60 30.16 -26.13
CA ALA A 186 21.00 31.51 -25.73
C ALA A 186 22.15 31.49 -24.70
N PHE A 187 22.10 30.53 -23.76
CA PHE A 187 23.12 30.35 -22.73
C PHE A 187 23.69 28.94 -22.80
N CYS A 188 24.92 28.79 -23.30
CA CYS A 188 25.59 27.49 -23.32
C CYS A 188 27.10 27.65 -23.14
N GLU A 189 27.80 26.57 -22.78
CA GLU A 189 29.26 26.56 -22.76
C GLU A 189 29.79 26.39 -24.19
N ALA A 190 30.06 27.49 -24.88
CA ALA A 190 30.51 27.47 -26.28
C ALA A 190 32.03 27.43 -26.47
N GLY A 191 32.82 27.72 -25.42
CA GLY A 191 34.27 27.95 -25.55
C GLY A 191 35.10 26.77 -26.04
N TRP A 192 34.56 25.54 -26.00
CA TRP A 192 35.24 24.35 -26.51
C TRP A 192 35.04 24.12 -28.01
N PHE A 193 34.01 24.73 -28.61
CA PHE A 193 33.68 24.52 -30.02
C PHE A 193 34.54 25.43 -30.88
N LYS A 194 35.39 24.87 -31.75
CA LYS A 194 36.31 25.64 -32.61
C LYS A 194 35.60 26.41 -33.73
N GLY A 195 34.28 26.30 -33.84
CA GLY A 195 33.46 26.96 -34.87
C GLY A 195 32.69 28.14 -34.34
N SER A 196 31.87 28.76 -35.19
CA SER A 196 30.99 29.85 -34.79
C SER A 196 29.60 29.29 -34.49
N PRO A 197 29.20 29.15 -33.20
CA PRO A 197 27.85 28.72 -32.86
C PRO A 197 26.84 29.80 -33.26
N LYS A 198 25.70 29.37 -33.81
CA LYS A 198 24.55 30.22 -34.10
C LYS A 198 23.68 30.27 -32.84
N HIS A 199 23.87 31.29 -32.01
CA HIS A 199 23.10 31.44 -30.78
C HIS A 199 21.65 31.81 -31.06
N ALA A 200 20.72 31.11 -30.41
CA ALA A 200 19.32 31.48 -30.38
C ALA A 200 19.15 32.84 -29.67
N GLY A 201 18.34 33.72 -30.26
CA GLY A 201 18.00 35.00 -29.65
C GLY A 201 17.19 34.80 -28.36
N ALA A 202 17.60 35.47 -27.27
CA ALA A 202 16.84 35.45 -26.02
C ALA A 202 15.51 36.21 -26.20
N LYS A 203 14.41 35.53 -25.92
CA LYS A 203 13.07 36.12 -25.88
C LYS A 203 12.79 36.72 -24.51
N THR A 204 12.06 37.83 -24.50
CA THR A 204 11.50 38.45 -23.29
C THR A 204 10.06 37.98 -23.09
N GLY A 205 9.90 36.76 -22.58
CA GLY A 205 8.59 36.21 -22.23
C GLY A 205 8.02 36.77 -20.91
N GLY A 206 6.71 36.65 -20.71
CA GLY A 206 6.05 36.99 -19.46
C GLY A 206 6.48 36.05 -18.34
N ARG A 207 6.76 36.59 -17.15
CA ARG A 207 7.24 35.83 -15.99
C ARG A 207 6.37 36.13 -14.79
N ARG A 208 5.95 35.10 -14.07
CA ARG A 208 5.22 35.25 -12.80
C ARG A 208 5.73 34.27 -11.76
N ALA A 209 5.86 34.75 -10.52
CA ALA A 209 6.19 33.92 -9.36
C ALA A 209 4.92 33.67 -8.52
N VAL A 210 4.71 32.43 -8.11
CA VAL A 210 3.57 32.03 -7.27
C VAL A 210 3.99 31.17 -6.10
N SER A 211 3.30 31.36 -4.97
CA SER A 211 3.52 30.58 -3.76
C SER A 211 2.34 29.64 -3.50
N CYS A 212 2.63 28.35 -3.43
CA CYS A 212 1.67 27.28 -3.17
C CYS A 212 1.82 26.75 -1.75
N ALA A 213 0.84 25.97 -1.28
CA ALA A 213 0.83 25.48 0.10
C ALA A 213 1.88 24.38 0.32
N ASP A 214 1.90 23.40 -0.57
CA ASP A 214 2.72 22.19 -0.54
C ASP A 214 2.95 21.70 -1.99
N PRO A 215 3.82 20.68 -2.23
CA PRO A 215 4.12 20.18 -3.57
C PRO A 215 2.90 19.64 -4.33
N TYR A 216 1.90 19.10 -3.62
CA TYR A 216 0.67 18.61 -4.24
C TYR A 216 -0.17 19.77 -4.77
N HIS A 217 -0.38 20.81 -3.97
CA HIS A 217 -1.08 22.03 -4.37
C HIS A 217 -0.36 22.70 -5.54
N GLU A 218 0.97 22.73 -5.52
CA GLU A 218 1.77 23.27 -6.61
C GLU A 218 1.54 22.53 -7.95
N THR A 219 1.52 21.20 -7.90
CA THR A 219 1.23 20.35 -9.07
C THR A 219 -0.20 20.55 -9.56
N LEU A 220 -1.16 20.69 -8.64
CA LEU A 220 -2.55 20.96 -8.94
C LEU A 220 -2.73 22.27 -9.71
N GLU A 221 -2.10 23.36 -9.25
CA GLU A 221 -2.14 24.65 -9.91
C GLU A 221 -1.49 24.64 -11.30
N ALA A 222 -0.36 23.95 -11.45
CA ALA A 222 0.26 23.77 -12.76
C ALA A 222 -0.67 23.04 -13.75
N MET A 223 -1.39 22.02 -13.28
CA MET A 223 -2.35 21.29 -14.11
C MET A 223 -3.59 22.13 -14.44
N ARG A 224 -4.08 22.96 -13.51
CA ARG A 224 -5.18 23.93 -13.76
C ARG A 224 -4.79 24.94 -14.83
N TRP A 225 -3.58 25.48 -14.75
CA TRP A 225 -3.04 26.39 -15.75
C TRP A 225 -2.86 25.73 -17.11
N ALA A 226 -2.33 24.50 -17.17
CA ALA A 226 -2.24 23.77 -18.43
C ALA A 226 -3.63 23.56 -19.06
N ARG A 227 -4.64 23.23 -18.24
CA ARG A 227 -6.03 23.13 -18.70
C ARG A 227 -6.59 24.46 -19.18
N GLU A 228 -6.32 25.56 -18.49
CA GLU A 228 -6.73 26.90 -18.91
C GLU A 228 -6.16 27.25 -20.28
N LEU A 229 -4.86 27.04 -20.50
CA LEU A 229 -4.19 27.31 -21.79
C LEU A 229 -4.81 26.52 -22.94
N LEU A 230 -5.13 25.24 -22.71
CA LEU A 230 -5.80 24.40 -23.70
C LEU A 230 -7.26 24.83 -23.93
N ALA A 231 -8.02 25.08 -22.86
CA ALA A 231 -9.43 25.42 -22.96
C ALA A 231 -9.68 26.80 -23.59
N THR A 232 -8.74 27.74 -23.40
CA THR A 232 -8.78 29.07 -24.03
C THR A 232 -8.24 29.09 -25.46
N GLY A 233 -7.64 27.99 -25.93
CA GLY A 233 -7.04 27.90 -27.26
C GLY A 233 -5.72 28.68 -27.41
N ARG A 234 -5.12 29.16 -26.31
CA ARG A 234 -3.83 29.88 -26.34
C ARG A 234 -2.65 28.97 -26.70
N ALA A 235 -2.77 27.67 -26.41
CA ALA A 235 -1.70 26.69 -26.60
C ALA A 235 -2.25 25.34 -27.10
N GLN A 236 -1.43 24.61 -27.86
CA GLN A 236 -1.61 23.17 -28.07
C GLN A 236 -0.92 22.37 -26.94
N ALA A 237 -1.23 21.09 -26.78
CA ALA A 237 -0.58 20.26 -25.75
C ALA A 237 0.95 20.23 -25.91
N SER A 238 1.43 20.13 -27.15
CA SER A 238 2.85 20.20 -27.50
C SER A 238 3.52 21.54 -27.22
N ASP A 239 2.76 22.60 -26.90
CA ASP A 239 3.31 23.92 -26.56
C ASP A 239 3.58 24.10 -25.07
N ILE A 240 3.15 23.14 -24.23
CA ILE A 240 3.13 23.26 -22.78
C ILE A 240 4.11 22.27 -22.14
N ALA A 241 4.89 22.76 -21.18
CA ALA A 241 5.73 21.93 -20.32
C ALA A 241 5.50 22.23 -18.84
N ILE A 242 5.48 21.18 -18.03
CA ILE A 242 5.56 21.25 -16.56
C ILE A 242 6.88 20.60 -16.18
N VAL A 243 7.67 21.27 -15.36
CA VAL A 243 9.10 20.97 -15.24
C VAL A 243 9.57 21.09 -13.81
N THR A 244 10.52 20.25 -13.42
CA THR A 244 11.27 20.38 -12.18
C THR A 244 12.71 19.89 -12.40
N THR A 245 13.61 20.12 -11.45
CA THR A 245 14.96 19.54 -11.50
C THR A 245 14.97 18.04 -11.17
N ALA A 246 14.02 17.56 -10.35
CA ALA A 246 13.92 16.17 -9.91
C ALA A 246 12.49 15.59 -10.08
N PRO A 247 12.10 15.17 -11.30
CA PRO A 247 10.72 14.75 -11.59
C PRO A 247 10.21 13.60 -10.71
N ALA A 248 11.08 12.69 -10.30
CA ALA A 248 10.72 11.55 -9.45
C ALA A 248 10.06 11.95 -8.13
N ALA A 249 10.34 13.14 -7.58
CA ALA A 249 9.72 13.62 -6.34
C ALA A 249 8.26 14.08 -6.51
N TYR A 250 7.83 14.33 -7.75
CA TYR A 250 6.49 14.82 -8.11
C TYR A 250 5.70 13.80 -8.93
N ASP A 251 6.32 12.71 -9.40
CA ASP A 251 5.71 11.70 -10.27
C ASP A 251 4.36 11.21 -9.73
N ASP A 252 4.25 10.89 -8.44
CA ASP A 252 3.01 10.38 -7.85
C ASP A 252 1.86 11.41 -7.92
N TYR A 253 2.16 12.70 -7.69
CA TYR A 253 1.16 13.77 -7.79
C TYR A 253 0.72 13.97 -9.24
N VAL A 254 1.68 14.03 -10.18
CA VAL A 254 1.39 14.22 -11.61
C VAL A 254 0.63 13.02 -12.16
N LEU A 255 0.98 11.79 -11.77
CA LEU A 255 0.27 10.57 -12.17
C LEU A 255 -1.18 10.59 -11.73
N ALA A 256 -1.44 10.90 -10.45
CA ALA A 256 -2.78 10.95 -9.90
C ALA A 256 -3.64 12.03 -10.60
N LEU A 257 -3.08 13.22 -10.79
CA LEU A 257 -3.78 14.33 -11.44
C LEU A 257 -3.97 14.11 -12.95
N ALA A 258 -3.00 13.54 -13.65
CA ALA A 258 -3.12 13.22 -15.07
C ALA A 258 -4.19 12.15 -15.31
N ALA A 259 -4.26 11.11 -14.47
CA ALA A 259 -5.28 10.07 -14.55
C ALA A 259 -6.69 10.63 -14.32
N ALA A 260 -6.85 11.51 -13.31
CA ALA A 260 -8.15 12.08 -12.98
C ALA A 260 -8.61 13.21 -13.94
N SER A 261 -7.68 13.80 -14.69
CA SER A 261 -7.97 14.96 -15.54
C SER A 261 -8.24 14.63 -17.01
N GLY A 262 -7.72 13.52 -17.52
CA GLY A 262 -7.77 13.24 -18.96
C GLY A 262 -6.90 14.18 -19.81
N LEU A 263 -6.05 15.02 -19.19
CA LEU A 263 -5.09 15.84 -19.91
C LEU A 263 -4.02 14.96 -20.59
N PRO A 264 -3.58 15.28 -21.82
CA PRO A 264 -2.54 14.53 -22.52
C PRO A 264 -1.17 14.90 -21.95
N VAL A 265 -0.82 14.37 -20.78
CA VAL A 265 0.49 14.55 -20.14
C VAL A 265 1.40 13.37 -20.46
N SER A 266 2.59 13.62 -20.97
CA SER A 266 3.62 12.61 -21.26
C SER A 266 4.78 12.70 -20.27
N PHE A 267 5.12 11.57 -19.64
CA PHE A 267 6.25 11.40 -18.74
C PHE A 267 7.52 11.15 -19.56
N VAL A 268 8.28 12.20 -19.86
CA VAL A 268 9.46 12.11 -20.74
C VAL A 268 10.52 11.14 -20.21
N HIS A 269 10.75 11.13 -18.89
CA HIS A 269 11.65 10.20 -18.20
C HIS A 269 11.05 8.79 -18.01
N GLY A 270 9.81 8.57 -18.46
CA GLY A 270 9.07 7.33 -18.30
C GLY A 270 8.29 7.27 -16.99
N ARG A 271 7.28 6.40 -16.93
CA ARG A 271 6.42 6.22 -15.76
C ARG A 271 7.07 5.30 -14.74
N PRO A 272 6.94 5.55 -13.42
CA PRO A 272 7.27 4.59 -12.37
C PRO A 272 6.72 3.21 -12.71
N ALA A 273 7.57 2.17 -12.75
CA ALA A 273 7.12 0.83 -13.12
C ALA A 273 5.98 0.36 -12.20
N LEU A 274 6.08 0.65 -10.89
CA LEU A 274 5.07 0.34 -9.89
C LEU A 274 3.73 1.07 -10.09
N SER A 275 3.66 2.13 -10.91
CA SER A 275 2.39 2.76 -11.27
C SER A 275 1.62 2.00 -12.36
N THR A 276 2.23 0.98 -12.98
CA THR A 276 1.65 0.21 -14.09
C THR A 276 1.14 -1.15 -13.62
N ARG A 277 0.20 -1.74 -14.36
CA ARG A 277 -0.29 -3.10 -14.09
C ARG A 277 0.84 -4.13 -14.11
N ASP A 278 1.76 -4.00 -15.06
CA ASP A 278 2.88 -4.93 -15.20
C ASP A 278 3.87 -4.84 -14.02
N GLY A 279 4.14 -3.65 -13.51
CA GLY A 279 4.94 -3.47 -12.30
C GLY A 279 4.21 -3.89 -11.03
N GLN A 280 2.89 -3.71 -10.94
CA GLN A 280 2.09 -4.21 -9.80
C GLN A 280 2.07 -5.75 -9.75
N ARG A 281 2.05 -6.44 -10.89
CA ARG A 281 2.25 -7.90 -10.96
C ARG A 281 3.58 -8.32 -10.36
N CYS A 282 4.67 -7.65 -10.76
CA CYS A 282 5.99 -7.87 -10.18
C CYS A 282 6.00 -7.58 -8.67
N ALA A 283 5.42 -6.47 -8.24
CA ALA A 283 5.38 -6.08 -6.83
C ALA A 283 4.63 -7.10 -5.96
N ALA A 284 3.50 -7.63 -6.43
CA ALA A 284 2.75 -8.65 -5.70
C ALA A 284 3.54 -9.97 -5.57
N LEU A 285 4.29 -10.36 -6.61
CA LEU A 285 5.16 -11.52 -6.54
C LEU A 285 6.35 -11.29 -5.59
N ALA A 286 7.00 -10.13 -5.67
CA ALA A 286 8.10 -9.77 -4.78
C ALA A 286 7.66 -9.73 -3.31
N ASP A 287 6.50 -9.13 -3.02
CA ASP A 287 5.91 -9.11 -1.67
C ASP A 287 5.61 -10.54 -1.16
N ALA A 288 5.04 -11.41 -2.00
CA ALA A 288 4.78 -12.80 -1.62
C ALA A 288 6.09 -13.56 -1.34
N LEU A 289 7.12 -13.42 -2.18
CA LEU A 289 8.42 -14.08 -1.99
C LEU A 289 9.18 -13.56 -0.75
N GLN A 290 9.07 -12.27 -0.45
CA GLN A 290 9.79 -11.65 0.67
C GLN A 290 9.08 -11.86 2.01
N SER A 291 7.74 -11.76 2.02
CA SER A 291 6.91 -11.78 3.22
C SER A 291 6.23 -13.15 3.47
N GLY A 292 6.43 -14.12 2.58
CA GLY A 292 5.90 -15.48 2.66
C GLY A 292 4.43 -15.64 2.25
N LEU A 293 3.82 -16.77 2.62
CA LEU A 293 2.43 -17.10 2.29
C LEU A 293 1.42 -16.44 3.23
N SER A 294 0.31 -15.99 2.66
CA SER A 294 -0.94 -15.62 3.35
C SER A 294 -2.07 -15.54 2.34
N GLN A 295 -3.33 -15.68 2.78
CA GLN A 295 -4.47 -15.51 1.89
C GLN A 295 -4.50 -14.16 1.17
N ALA A 296 -4.21 -13.07 1.88
CA ALA A 296 -4.24 -11.72 1.30
C ALA A 296 -3.22 -11.57 0.16
N ARG A 297 -1.98 -12.04 0.37
CA ARG A 297 -0.93 -11.98 -0.66
C ARG A 297 -1.23 -12.90 -1.85
N VAL A 298 -1.70 -14.12 -1.59
CA VAL A 298 -2.06 -15.07 -2.66
C VAL A 298 -3.23 -14.53 -3.49
N ARG A 299 -4.29 -14.01 -2.85
CA ARG A 299 -5.43 -13.40 -3.55
C ARG A 299 -5.00 -12.17 -4.37
N ARG A 300 -4.16 -11.30 -3.79
CA ARG A 300 -3.59 -10.13 -4.50
C ARG A 300 -2.74 -10.56 -5.70
N LEU A 301 -1.90 -11.58 -5.53
CA LEU A 301 -1.07 -12.10 -6.59
C LEU A 301 -1.93 -12.65 -7.73
N LEU A 302 -2.88 -13.54 -7.41
CA LEU A 302 -3.79 -14.15 -8.39
C LEU A 302 -4.61 -13.10 -9.15
N SER A 303 -5.15 -12.10 -8.47
CA SER A 303 -5.93 -11.04 -9.14
C SER A 303 -5.10 -10.20 -10.12
N LEU A 304 -3.81 -10.03 -9.85
CA LEU A 304 -2.91 -9.26 -10.70
C LEU A 304 -2.32 -10.08 -11.85
N VAL A 305 -1.94 -11.34 -11.60
CA VAL A 305 -1.32 -12.20 -12.62
C VAL A 305 -2.31 -12.78 -13.64
N ALA A 306 -3.61 -12.65 -13.38
CA ALA A 306 -4.65 -13.03 -14.31
C ALA A 306 -4.51 -12.37 -15.70
N ASN A 307 -5.02 -13.06 -16.71
CA ASN A 307 -5.05 -12.67 -18.12
C ASN A 307 -3.64 -12.48 -18.71
N GLN A 308 -2.76 -13.44 -18.47
CA GLN A 308 -1.38 -13.45 -19.01
C GLN A 308 -1.10 -14.63 -19.95
N GLY A 309 -2.08 -15.50 -20.21
CA GLY A 309 -1.89 -16.79 -20.88
C GLY A 309 -1.17 -17.81 -20.02
N THR A 310 -1.39 -17.79 -18.70
CA THR A 310 -0.79 -18.75 -17.76
C THR A 310 -1.80 -19.82 -17.35
N SER A 311 -1.32 -20.95 -16.81
CA SER A 311 -2.20 -22.01 -16.27
C SER A 311 -3.11 -21.52 -15.14
N LEU A 312 -2.79 -20.38 -14.51
CA LEU A 312 -3.58 -19.78 -13.44
C LEU A 312 -4.76 -18.94 -13.93
N ASP A 313 -4.84 -18.64 -15.23
CA ASP A 313 -5.95 -17.83 -15.78
C ASP A 313 -7.29 -18.56 -15.72
N GLY A 314 -7.28 -19.90 -15.59
CA GLY A 314 -8.48 -20.72 -15.39
C GLY A 314 -9.11 -20.58 -14.00
N ILE A 315 -8.47 -19.90 -13.06
CA ILE A 315 -8.98 -19.63 -11.72
C ILE A 315 -9.93 -18.42 -11.80
N LEU A 316 -11.12 -18.65 -12.38
CA LEU A 316 -12.16 -17.63 -12.58
C LEU A 316 -12.54 -16.96 -11.25
N ASP A 317 -12.56 -15.62 -11.25
CA ASP A 317 -13.13 -14.72 -10.25
C ASP A 317 -12.57 -14.71 -8.81
N GLY A 318 -11.32 -15.17 -8.59
CA GLY A 318 -10.63 -14.95 -7.31
C GLY A 318 -11.30 -15.56 -6.07
N ARG A 319 -12.29 -16.44 -6.27
CA ARG A 319 -12.96 -17.20 -5.20
C ARG A 319 -12.19 -18.50 -4.99
N LEU A 320 -11.08 -18.39 -4.27
CA LEU A 320 -10.41 -19.56 -3.70
C LEU A 320 -11.41 -20.31 -2.80
N PRO A 321 -11.58 -21.64 -2.97
CA PRO A 321 -12.49 -22.46 -2.16
C PRO A 321 -11.86 -22.73 -0.79
N VAL A 322 -11.48 -21.66 -0.09
CA VAL A 322 -10.82 -21.69 1.21
C VAL A 322 -11.60 -20.80 2.18
N PRO A 323 -11.71 -21.18 3.47
CA PRO A 323 -12.37 -20.34 4.46
C PRO A 323 -11.69 -18.97 4.55
N SER A 324 -12.46 -17.89 4.47
CA SER A 324 -11.94 -16.53 4.42
C SER A 324 -11.16 -16.09 5.66
N GLU A 325 -11.36 -16.77 6.80
CA GLU A 325 -10.64 -16.53 8.05
C GLU A 325 -9.38 -17.39 8.19
N ALA A 326 -9.15 -18.41 7.37
CA ALA A 326 -8.00 -19.30 7.52
C ALA A 326 -6.66 -18.56 7.41
N SER A 327 -5.67 -18.92 8.22
CA SER A 327 -4.36 -18.26 8.18
C SER A 327 -3.55 -18.66 6.93
N LEU A 328 -3.57 -19.95 6.58
CA LEU A 328 -2.90 -20.58 5.43
C LEU A 328 -1.47 -20.05 5.24
N SER A 329 -0.63 -20.29 6.24
CA SER A 329 0.70 -19.67 6.32
C SER A 329 1.84 -20.54 5.78
N THR A 330 1.58 -21.82 5.53
CA THR A 330 2.53 -22.77 4.97
C THR A 330 1.90 -23.45 3.76
N ALA A 331 2.70 -23.93 2.81
CA ALA A 331 2.16 -24.65 1.67
C ALA A 331 1.42 -25.93 2.10
N ASP A 332 1.81 -26.54 3.23
CA ASP A 332 1.11 -27.71 3.79
C ASP A 332 -0.31 -27.36 4.28
N ASP A 333 -0.51 -26.18 4.88
CA ASP A 333 -1.86 -25.70 5.25
C ASP A 333 -2.72 -25.53 3.99
N TRP A 334 -2.17 -24.91 2.95
CA TRP A 334 -2.84 -24.75 1.66
C TRP A 334 -3.19 -26.10 1.03
N GLN A 335 -2.26 -27.05 1.05
CA GLN A 335 -2.48 -28.40 0.52
C GLN A 335 -3.63 -29.10 1.25
N ARG A 336 -3.69 -28.99 2.59
CA ARG A 336 -4.77 -29.58 3.39
C ARG A 336 -6.13 -28.96 3.08
N VAL A 337 -6.23 -27.64 2.95
CA VAL A 337 -7.50 -26.98 2.62
C VAL A 337 -7.92 -27.21 1.17
N LEU A 338 -6.97 -27.32 0.24
CA LEU A 338 -7.26 -27.56 -1.17
C LEU A 338 -7.45 -29.05 -1.52
N ALA A 339 -7.22 -29.98 -0.58
CA ALA A 339 -7.39 -31.42 -0.82
C ALA A 339 -8.77 -31.82 -1.39
N PRO A 340 -9.91 -31.20 -0.97
CA PRO A 340 -11.21 -31.44 -1.59
C PRO A 340 -11.34 -30.92 -3.04
N HIS A 341 -10.37 -30.13 -3.52
CA HIS A 341 -10.36 -29.45 -4.82
C HIS A 341 -9.06 -29.78 -5.59
N PRO A 342 -8.87 -31.04 -6.05
CA PRO A 342 -7.60 -31.52 -6.60
C PRO A 342 -7.14 -30.77 -7.87
N GLU A 343 -8.07 -30.34 -8.71
CA GLU A 343 -7.77 -29.51 -9.90
C GLU A 343 -7.19 -28.15 -9.53
N MET A 344 -7.73 -27.51 -8.48
CA MET A 344 -7.21 -26.24 -7.99
C MET A 344 -5.86 -26.42 -7.29
N ALA A 345 -5.70 -27.50 -6.53
CA ALA A 345 -4.46 -27.85 -5.87
C ALA A 345 -3.33 -28.07 -6.89
N SER A 346 -3.58 -28.81 -7.98
CA SER A 346 -2.55 -29.09 -9.00
C SER A 346 -2.05 -27.82 -9.70
N LEU A 347 -2.91 -26.82 -9.86
CA LEU A 347 -2.56 -25.52 -10.44
C LEU A 347 -1.81 -24.60 -9.45
N LEU A 348 -2.28 -24.50 -8.21
CA LEU A 348 -1.76 -23.53 -7.24
C LEU A 348 -0.53 -24.00 -6.49
N MET A 349 -0.47 -25.28 -6.12
CA MET A 349 0.60 -25.80 -5.25
C MET A 349 2.02 -25.57 -5.77
N PRO A 350 2.31 -25.69 -7.09
CA PRO A 350 3.63 -25.35 -7.62
C PRO A 350 4.04 -23.90 -7.34
N ALA A 351 3.12 -22.95 -7.51
CA ALA A 351 3.38 -21.54 -7.22
C ALA A 351 3.55 -21.29 -5.73
N LEU A 352 2.71 -21.90 -4.88
CA LEU A 352 2.78 -21.73 -3.42
C LEU A 352 4.09 -22.26 -2.83
N ARG A 353 4.59 -23.39 -3.33
CA ARG A 353 5.90 -23.95 -2.90
C ARG A 353 7.07 -23.05 -3.30
N LEU A 354 7.04 -22.47 -4.51
CA LEU A 354 8.05 -21.48 -4.93
C LEU A 354 8.02 -20.22 -4.05
N ILE A 355 6.83 -19.77 -3.65
CA ILE A 355 6.68 -18.63 -2.75
C ILE A 355 7.23 -18.95 -1.35
N GLU A 356 6.95 -20.16 -0.82
CA GLU A 356 7.46 -20.62 0.47
C GLU A 356 8.99 -20.74 0.51
N ALA A 357 9.62 -21.10 -0.61
CA ALA A 357 11.08 -21.09 -0.78
C ALA A 357 11.70 -19.66 -0.78
N GLY A 358 10.86 -18.62 -0.83
CA GLY A 358 11.26 -17.22 -0.70
C GLY A 358 12.08 -16.71 -1.88
N THR A 359 12.92 -15.70 -1.63
CA THR A 359 13.63 -14.96 -2.69
C THR A 359 14.63 -15.81 -3.50
N ASN A 360 15.04 -16.98 -2.99
CA ASN A 360 15.90 -17.91 -3.73
C ASN A 360 15.20 -18.51 -4.96
N ALA A 361 13.88 -18.63 -4.92
CA ALA A 361 13.06 -19.13 -6.02
C ALA A 361 12.58 -18.02 -6.98
N ALA A 362 13.09 -16.80 -6.86
CA ALA A 362 12.58 -15.62 -7.59
C ALA A 362 12.59 -15.79 -9.12
N GLU A 363 13.62 -16.40 -9.69
CA GLU A 363 13.68 -16.64 -11.14
C GLU A 363 12.66 -17.67 -11.61
N GLU A 364 12.52 -18.78 -10.89
CA GLU A 364 11.58 -19.86 -11.21
C GLU A 364 10.13 -19.40 -11.03
N ALA A 365 9.85 -18.67 -9.95
CA ALA A 365 8.54 -18.08 -9.70
C ALA A 365 8.14 -17.11 -10.81
N ALA A 366 9.05 -16.25 -11.29
CA ALA A 366 8.77 -15.36 -12.41
C ALA A 366 8.59 -16.10 -13.74
N LYS A 367 9.37 -17.17 -14.00
CA LYS A 367 9.17 -18.03 -15.17
C LYS A 367 7.79 -18.68 -15.15
N LEU A 368 7.27 -19.06 -13.99
CA LEU A 368 5.94 -19.63 -13.85
C LEU A 368 4.84 -18.56 -14.03
N LEU A 369 4.96 -17.42 -13.34
CA LEU A 369 3.85 -16.49 -13.07
C LEU A 369 3.81 -15.23 -13.95
N LEU A 370 4.92 -14.82 -14.56
CA LEU A 370 5.03 -13.56 -15.30
C LEU A 370 5.26 -13.79 -16.79
N ARG A 371 4.64 -12.96 -17.63
CA ARG A 371 4.79 -12.98 -19.10
C ARG A 371 5.07 -11.58 -19.65
N GLY A 372 5.49 -11.51 -20.92
CA GLY A 372 5.68 -10.26 -21.66
C GLY A 372 6.50 -9.19 -20.91
N ARG A 373 5.94 -7.98 -20.84
CA ARG A 373 6.57 -6.81 -20.20
C ARG A 373 6.85 -7.04 -18.70
N SER A 374 5.96 -7.69 -17.95
CA SER A 374 6.22 -8.03 -16.54
C SER A 374 7.45 -8.92 -16.36
N ARG A 375 7.65 -9.90 -17.25
CA ARG A 375 8.85 -10.77 -17.19
C ARG A 375 10.13 -10.00 -17.53
N SER A 376 10.06 -9.08 -18.50
CA SER A 376 11.18 -8.18 -18.80
C SER A 376 11.54 -7.31 -17.60
N LEU A 377 10.55 -6.62 -17.02
CA LEU A 377 10.73 -5.77 -15.85
C LEU A 377 11.31 -6.52 -14.64
N TRP A 378 10.84 -7.75 -14.42
CA TRP A 378 11.39 -8.62 -13.39
C TRP A 378 12.87 -8.95 -13.64
N GLY A 379 13.21 -9.29 -14.89
CA GLY A 379 14.58 -9.52 -15.29
C GLY A 379 15.46 -8.29 -15.08
N ASP A 380 14.98 -7.11 -15.45
CA ASP A 380 15.70 -5.83 -15.26
C ASP A 380 15.94 -5.56 -13.77
N ALA A 381 14.94 -5.85 -12.93
CA ALA A 381 15.02 -5.70 -11.48
C ALA A 381 16.05 -6.64 -10.84
N LEU A 382 16.11 -7.91 -11.28
CA LEU A 382 17.09 -8.90 -10.82
C LEU A 382 18.52 -8.61 -11.31
N ARG A 383 18.66 -7.95 -12.46
CA ARG A 383 19.99 -7.53 -12.94
C ARG A 383 20.51 -6.33 -12.14
N ALA A 384 19.62 -5.41 -11.76
CA ALA A 384 19.95 -4.22 -10.98
C ALA A 384 20.31 -4.50 -9.51
N ALA A 385 19.71 -5.52 -8.88
CA ALA A 385 19.91 -5.82 -7.46
C ALA A 385 19.64 -7.31 -7.15
N PRO A 386 20.19 -7.87 -6.05
CA PRO A 386 19.87 -9.23 -5.63
C PRO A 386 18.37 -9.41 -5.37
N ALA A 387 17.89 -10.65 -5.43
CA ALA A 387 16.47 -10.98 -5.26
C ALA A 387 15.87 -10.49 -3.93
N SER A 388 16.68 -10.41 -2.86
CA SER A 388 16.27 -9.85 -1.56
C SER A 388 15.93 -8.36 -1.59
N ALA A 389 16.37 -7.63 -2.62
CA ALA A 389 16.15 -6.20 -2.80
C ALA A 389 15.18 -5.87 -3.95
N LEU A 390 14.41 -6.86 -4.44
CA LEU A 390 13.48 -6.71 -5.56
C LEU A 390 12.51 -5.54 -5.41
N MET A 391 11.97 -5.32 -4.21
CA MET A 391 11.05 -4.21 -3.95
C MET A 391 11.71 -2.85 -4.22
N PHE A 392 12.99 -2.70 -3.88
CA PHE A 392 13.75 -1.48 -4.13
C PHE A 392 14.09 -1.33 -5.62
N SER A 393 14.59 -2.38 -6.27
CA SER A 393 14.95 -2.30 -7.68
C SER A 393 13.74 -2.02 -8.57
N LEU A 394 12.61 -2.70 -8.33
CA LEU A 394 11.33 -2.44 -9.01
C LEU A 394 10.85 -0.99 -8.83
N GLY A 395 11.02 -0.40 -7.64
CA GLY A 395 10.67 1.00 -7.38
C GLY A 395 11.49 2.02 -8.17
N SER A 396 12.74 1.68 -8.50
CA SER A 396 13.63 2.52 -9.30
C SER A 396 13.40 2.42 -10.81
N LEU A 397 12.76 1.35 -11.28
CA LEU A 397 12.52 1.15 -12.72
C LEU A 397 11.48 2.12 -13.27
N ARG A 398 11.64 2.43 -14.56
CA ARG A 398 10.72 3.26 -15.33
C ARG A 398 10.33 2.54 -16.62
N VAL A 399 9.06 2.64 -16.99
CA VAL A 399 8.51 2.11 -18.24
C VAL A 399 8.30 3.28 -19.20
N ALA A 400 8.57 3.07 -20.49
CA ALA A 400 8.28 4.09 -21.50
C ALA A 400 6.80 4.48 -21.45
N ASP A 401 6.52 5.78 -21.53
CA ASP A 401 5.14 6.26 -21.60
C ASP A 401 4.55 5.94 -22.99
N GLU A 402 3.25 5.69 -23.03
CA GLU A 402 2.54 5.38 -24.28
C GLU A 402 2.26 6.64 -25.10
N ARG A 403 2.26 7.82 -24.46
CA ARG A 403 2.05 9.11 -25.11
C ARG A 403 3.36 9.65 -25.67
N ASP A 404 3.35 10.03 -26.95
CA ASP A 404 4.49 10.71 -27.57
C ASP A 404 4.64 12.12 -26.95
N PRO A 405 5.80 12.45 -26.36
CA PRO A 405 6.04 13.76 -25.77
C PRO A 405 6.10 14.89 -26.81
N ALA A 406 6.20 14.59 -28.11
CA ALA A 406 6.13 15.60 -29.17
C ALA A 406 4.73 16.22 -29.33
N ASP A 407 3.67 15.50 -28.94
CA ASP A 407 2.26 15.88 -29.14
C ASP A 407 1.46 16.06 -27.83
N SER A 408 2.15 15.97 -26.69
CA SER A 408 1.57 16.00 -25.36
C SER A 408 2.16 17.14 -24.52
N ILE A 409 1.50 17.48 -23.42
CA ILE A 409 2.09 18.30 -22.36
C ILE A 409 3.30 17.53 -21.83
N ALA A 410 4.47 18.15 -21.88
CA ALA A 410 5.71 17.51 -21.44
C ALA A 410 5.84 17.62 -19.91
N TRP A 411 5.79 16.50 -19.20
CA TRP A 411 6.28 16.39 -17.82
C TRP A 411 7.72 15.86 -17.86
N CYS A 412 8.68 16.73 -17.53
CA CYS A 412 10.09 16.44 -17.76
C CYS A 412 11.01 17.19 -16.79
N SER A 413 12.30 16.86 -16.86
CA SER A 413 13.34 17.58 -16.13
C SER A 413 13.72 18.90 -16.83
N ALA A 414 14.33 19.81 -16.07
CA ALA A 414 14.74 21.13 -16.56
C ALA A 414 15.68 21.08 -17.76
N ASP A 415 16.61 20.13 -17.77
CA ASP A 415 17.57 19.92 -18.86
C ASP A 415 16.87 19.43 -20.14
N GLU A 416 15.87 18.55 -20.03
CA GLU A 416 15.07 18.07 -21.17
C GLU A 416 14.29 19.21 -21.82
N LEU A 417 13.63 20.07 -21.03
CA LEU A 417 12.92 21.24 -21.57
C LEU A 417 13.88 22.26 -22.19
N ALA A 418 15.01 22.54 -21.53
CA ALA A 418 15.97 23.50 -22.04
C ALA A 418 16.61 23.04 -23.37
N ALA A 419 16.74 21.71 -23.58
CA ALA A 419 17.19 21.14 -24.86
C ALA A 419 16.11 21.14 -25.96
N ALA A 420 14.83 21.12 -25.59
CA ALA A 420 13.69 21.18 -26.51
C ALA A 420 12.62 22.16 -26.01
N PRO A 421 12.85 23.48 -26.17
CA PRO A 421 11.99 24.51 -25.58
C PRO A 421 10.53 24.43 -26.01
N ARG A 422 9.63 24.71 -25.06
CA ARG A 422 8.19 24.88 -25.27
C ARG A 422 7.79 26.34 -25.10
N ARG A 423 6.65 26.73 -25.68
CA ARG A 423 6.15 28.12 -25.60
C ARG A 423 5.72 28.50 -24.19
N PHE A 424 5.08 27.58 -23.48
CA PHE A 424 4.57 27.78 -22.13
C PHE A 424 5.26 26.81 -21.16
N ALA A 425 5.84 27.32 -20.08
CA ALA A 425 6.53 26.49 -19.10
C ALA A 425 6.10 26.83 -17.65
N TRP A 426 5.83 25.79 -16.86
CA TRP A 426 5.66 25.91 -15.42
C TRP A 426 6.77 25.15 -14.70
N LEU A 427 7.58 25.85 -13.90
CA LEU A 427 8.67 25.28 -13.13
C LEU A 427 8.22 25.07 -11.68
N LEU A 428 8.22 23.81 -11.25
CA LEU A 428 7.84 23.35 -9.93
C LEU A 428 9.04 23.24 -8.99
N GLY A 429 8.78 23.51 -7.72
CA GLY A 429 9.63 23.19 -6.60
C GLY A 429 10.80 24.14 -6.43
N LEU A 430 10.70 25.42 -6.82
CA LEU A 430 11.75 26.43 -6.63
C LEU A 430 11.95 26.78 -5.15
N THR A 431 12.50 25.82 -4.42
CA THR A 431 12.84 25.90 -3.00
C THR A 431 14.36 25.95 -2.83
N THR A 432 14.82 26.30 -1.63
CA THR A 432 16.26 26.34 -1.29
C THR A 432 16.99 25.03 -1.54
N THR A 433 16.30 23.89 -1.51
CA THR A 433 16.88 22.56 -1.73
C THR A 433 16.57 21.97 -3.10
N GLY A 434 15.52 22.46 -3.77
CA GLY A 434 15.08 21.97 -5.07
C GLY A 434 15.77 22.66 -6.25
N TRP A 435 16.09 23.95 -6.12
CA TRP A 435 16.68 24.75 -7.19
C TRP A 435 17.71 25.77 -6.67
N PRO A 436 18.89 25.89 -7.28
CA PRO A 436 19.53 24.79 -8.00
C PRO A 436 19.78 23.62 -7.03
N ARG A 437 19.86 22.38 -7.55
CA ARG A 437 20.30 21.27 -6.71
C ARG A 437 21.77 21.47 -6.34
N ASN A 438 22.14 20.97 -5.17
CA ASN A 438 23.54 20.87 -4.77
C ASN A 438 23.99 19.41 -4.95
N ASP A 439 25.21 19.22 -5.45
CA ASP A 439 25.83 17.90 -5.44
C ASP A 439 26.52 17.68 -4.09
N GLY A 440 26.40 16.46 -3.57
CA GLY A 440 27.22 16.06 -2.42
C GLY A 440 28.67 15.84 -2.84
N LEU A 441 29.56 15.64 -1.87
CA LEU A 441 30.90 15.14 -2.15
C LEU A 441 30.83 13.73 -2.76
N ASP A 442 31.65 13.45 -3.77
CA ASP A 442 31.78 12.10 -4.30
C ASP A 442 32.33 11.15 -3.21
N PRO A 443 31.64 10.04 -2.89
CA PRO A 443 32.03 9.16 -1.79
C PRO A 443 33.25 8.28 -2.10
N ILE A 444 33.65 8.14 -3.36
CA ILE A 444 34.78 7.31 -3.81
C ILE A 444 36.01 8.17 -4.12
N LEU A 445 35.80 9.30 -4.81
CA LEU A 445 36.84 10.21 -5.28
C LEU A 445 36.60 11.64 -4.75
N PRO A 446 36.77 11.88 -3.44
CA PRO A 446 36.58 13.20 -2.84
C PRO A 446 37.63 14.22 -3.31
N ASP A 447 37.29 15.51 -3.16
CA ASP A 447 38.06 16.67 -3.67
C ASP A 447 39.53 16.71 -3.27
N TYR A 448 39.87 16.22 -2.07
CA TYR A 448 41.26 16.19 -1.61
C TYR A 448 42.12 15.16 -2.36
N ILE A 449 41.50 14.17 -3.02
CA ILE A 449 42.18 13.15 -3.85
C ILE A 449 42.26 13.61 -5.31
N VAL A 450 41.16 14.06 -5.89
CA VAL A 450 41.15 14.71 -7.20
C VAL A 450 40.13 15.83 -7.09
N PRO A 451 40.46 17.08 -7.47
CA PRO A 451 39.47 18.15 -7.44
C PRO A 451 38.28 17.80 -8.34
N ALA A 452 37.04 17.92 -7.84
CA ALA A 452 35.82 17.62 -8.60
C ALA A 452 35.77 18.33 -9.96
N SER A 453 36.31 19.55 -10.06
CA SER A 453 36.38 20.31 -11.32
C SER A 453 37.16 19.62 -12.45
N ARG A 454 37.92 18.56 -12.16
CA ARG A 454 38.69 17.78 -13.15
C ARG A 454 37.93 16.58 -13.70
N PHE A 455 37.05 15.97 -12.92
CA PHE A 455 36.37 14.72 -13.28
C PHE A 455 34.84 14.82 -13.25
N THR A 456 34.27 15.93 -12.77
CA THR A 456 32.84 16.21 -12.86
C THR A 456 32.58 16.97 -14.17
N PRO A 457 31.93 16.35 -15.18
CA PRO A 457 31.83 16.92 -16.53
C PRO A 457 30.99 18.21 -16.59
N ASP A 458 29.96 18.30 -15.75
CA ASP A 458 29.06 19.45 -15.65
C ASP A 458 28.41 19.45 -14.25
N PRO A 459 28.89 20.28 -13.31
CA PRO A 459 28.35 20.33 -11.95
C PRO A 459 26.84 20.59 -11.95
N ILE A 460 26.09 19.82 -11.15
CA ILE A 460 24.63 19.83 -11.18
C ILE A 460 24.03 21.23 -10.93
N GLU A 461 24.66 22.02 -10.06
CA GLU A 461 24.24 23.38 -9.76
C GLU A 461 24.35 24.29 -11.00
N ALA A 462 25.48 24.20 -11.71
CA ALA A 462 25.72 24.97 -12.92
C ALA A 462 24.79 24.53 -14.07
N ALA A 463 24.55 23.23 -14.19
CA ALA A 463 23.60 22.65 -15.14
C ALA A 463 22.16 23.14 -14.89
N ASP A 464 21.72 23.15 -13.63
CA ASP A 464 20.39 23.64 -13.25
C ASP A 464 20.24 25.14 -13.53
N ARG A 465 21.26 25.95 -13.20
CA ARG A 465 21.28 27.40 -13.49
C ARG A 465 21.23 27.70 -14.98
N ARG A 466 21.99 26.97 -15.81
CA ARG A 466 21.93 27.12 -17.28
C ARG A 466 20.58 26.68 -17.83
N SER A 467 20.05 25.56 -17.36
CA SER A 467 18.73 25.06 -17.81
C SER A 467 17.64 26.08 -17.48
N PHE A 468 17.62 26.59 -16.25
CA PHE A 468 16.73 27.66 -15.82
C PHE A 468 16.81 28.89 -16.74
N SER A 469 18.03 29.38 -17.00
CA SER A 469 18.26 30.57 -17.82
C SER A 469 17.79 30.38 -19.27
N ASN A 470 18.01 29.21 -19.86
CA ASN A 470 17.55 28.92 -21.22
C ASN A 470 16.04 28.77 -21.32
N ILE A 471 15.39 28.17 -20.32
CA ILE A 471 13.92 28.12 -20.28
C ILE A 471 13.35 29.54 -20.26
N LEU A 472 13.89 30.41 -19.40
CA LEU A 472 13.48 31.82 -19.31
C LEU A 472 13.75 32.64 -20.58
N ALA A 473 14.74 32.24 -21.39
CA ALA A 473 15.10 32.91 -22.64
C ALA A 473 14.37 32.36 -23.87
N SER A 474 13.63 31.25 -23.75
CA SER A 474 13.02 30.59 -24.90
C SER A 474 11.49 30.55 -24.85
N ALA A 475 10.92 30.50 -23.64
CA ALA A 475 9.48 30.47 -23.44
C ALA A 475 8.83 31.86 -23.57
N GLU A 476 7.58 31.86 -24.04
CA GLU A 476 6.69 33.02 -24.15
C GLU A 476 6.09 33.39 -22.79
N GLU A 477 5.74 32.40 -21.97
CA GLU A 477 5.27 32.57 -20.60
C GLU A 477 5.92 31.53 -19.69
N VAL A 478 6.48 31.99 -18.57
CA VAL A 478 7.05 31.13 -17.53
C VAL A 478 6.43 31.41 -16.18
N VAL A 479 5.97 30.33 -15.54
CA VAL A 479 5.47 30.34 -14.17
C VAL A 479 6.51 29.69 -13.27
N LEU A 480 6.93 30.42 -12.24
CA LEU A 480 7.87 29.95 -11.22
C LEU A 480 7.08 29.71 -9.95
N SER A 481 7.06 28.48 -9.44
CA SER A 481 6.33 28.16 -8.22
C SER A 481 7.21 27.59 -7.13
N CYS A 482 6.80 27.83 -5.88
CA CYS A 482 7.40 27.23 -4.70
C CYS A 482 6.32 26.81 -3.70
N GLY A 483 6.51 25.66 -3.05
CA GLY A 483 5.70 25.24 -1.90
C GLY A 483 6.20 25.87 -0.61
N ARG A 484 5.30 26.40 0.22
CA ARG A 484 5.63 26.90 1.58
C ARG A 484 5.98 25.77 2.54
N LEU A 485 5.39 24.59 2.34
CA LEU A 485 5.60 23.40 3.15
C LEU A 485 6.19 22.26 2.32
N THR A 486 6.95 21.36 2.96
CA THR A 486 7.27 20.04 2.40
C THR A 486 6.03 19.15 2.36
N CYS A 487 6.13 18.00 1.71
CA CYS A 487 5.12 16.94 1.81
C CYS A 487 4.88 16.44 3.25
N GLU A 488 5.83 16.66 4.17
CA GLU A 488 5.71 16.34 5.60
C GLU A 488 5.13 17.51 6.42
N GLY A 489 4.81 18.64 5.81
CA GLY A 489 4.29 19.83 6.49
C GLY A 489 5.35 20.71 7.16
N LYS A 490 6.64 20.55 6.83
CA LYS A 490 7.73 21.41 7.35
C LYS A 490 7.88 22.66 6.50
N SER A 491 8.14 23.82 7.10
CA SER A 491 8.39 25.07 6.36
C SER A 491 9.62 24.96 5.46
N VAL A 492 9.54 25.51 4.24
CA VAL A 492 10.65 25.57 3.27
C VAL A 492 10.77 26.98 2.70
N GLY A 493 12.01 27.43 2.49
CA GLY A 493 12.29 28.73 1.87
C GLY A 493 12.29 28.67 0.35
N ALA A 494 12.08 29.83 -0.29
CA ALA A 494 12.18 29.98 -1.74
C ALA A 494 13.63 29.82 -2.24
N SER A 495 13.78 29.36 -3.48
CA SER A 495 15.07 29.23 -4.17
C SER A 495 15.78 30.58 -4.35
N ALA A 496 17.11 30.55 -4.37
CA ALA A 496 17.93 31.69 -4.78
C ALA A 496 17.78 32.07 -6.28
N LEU A 497 17.14 31.23 -7.09
CA LEU A 497 16.82 31.52 -8.50
C LEU A 497 15.47 32.23 -8.65
N MET A 498 14.70 32.36 -7.57
CA MET A 498 13.47 33.12 -7.63
C MET A 498 13.80 34.60 -7.89
N PRO A 499 13.26 35.21 -8.96
CA PRO A 499 13.50 36.61 -9.23
C PRO A 499 12.98 37.47 -8.06
N ALA A 500 13.67 38.56 -7.75
CA ALA A 500 13.17 39.59 -6.84
C ALA A 500 11.99 40.31 -7.50
N ILE A 501 10.81 39.70 -7.45
CA ILE A 501 9.55 40.27 -7.94
C ILE A 501 8.84 40.91 -6.75
N ASP A 502 8.36 42.14 -6.92
CA ASP A 502 7.81 42.96 -5.83
C ASP A 502 6.60 42.35 -5.11
N LYS A 503 5.88 41.38 -5.71
CA LYS A 503 4.83 40.57 -5.06
C LYS A 503 4.74 39.15 -5.64
N GLU A 504 5.12 38.14 -4.87
CA GLU A 504 4.74 36.75 -5.16
C GLU A 504 3.22 36.58 -5.04
N GLY A 505 2.59 35.98 -6.06
CA GLY A 505 1.17 35.65 -6.02
C GLY A 505 0.91 34.46 -5.10
N VAL A 506 0.31 34.67 -3.93
CA VAL A 506 -0.06 33.58 -3.02
C VAL A 506 -1.33 32.89 -3.53
N LEU A 507 -1.20 31.67 -4.03
CA LEU A 507 -2.33 30.85 -4.44
C LEU A 507 -2.90 30.13 -3.21
N ARG A 508 -4.21 30.23 -3.04
CA ARG A 508 -4.92 29.55 -1.93
C ARG A 508 -5.63 28.30 -2.45
N ARG A 509 -5.58 27.24 -1.65
CA ARG A 509 -6.18 25.94 -2.03
C ARG A 509 -7.72 26.03 -2.17
N ASP A 510 -8.34 26.93 -1.44
CA ASP A 510 -9.78 27.19 -1.44
C ASP A 510 -10.22 28.23 -2.49
N GLU A 511 -9.28 28.75 -3.30
CA GLU A 511 -9.60 29.70 -4.35
C GLU A 511 -10.46 29.05 -5.44
N PRO A 512 -11.57 29.69 -5.88
CA PRO A 512 -12.41 29.13 -6.92
C PRO A 512 -11.68 28.96 -8.26
N ALA A 513 -11.56 27.72 -8.74
CA ALA A 513 -10.86 27.42 -9.99
C ALA A 513 -11.82 27.34 -11.19
N ARG A 514 -11.71 28.29 -12.13
CA ARG A 514 -12.47 28.26 -13.40
C ARG A 514 -12.07 27.10 -14.32
N HIS A 515 -10.85 26.60 -14.19
CA HIS A 515 -10.33 25.48 -14.98
C HIS A 515 -9.88 24.31 -14.08
N ALA A 516 -10.77 23.88 -13.18
CA ALA A 516 -10.56 22.73 -12.32
C ALA A 516 -10.14 21.48 -13.13
N VAL A 517 -9.21 20.67 -12.61
CA VAL A 517 -8.58 19.59 -13.38
C VAL A 517 -9.33 18.26 -13.33
N SER A 518 -10.14 18.04 -12.31
CA SER A 518 -10.96 16.83 -12.16
C SER A 518 -12.32 17.19 -11.55
N GLU A 519 -13.24 16.23 -11.50
CA GLU A 519 -14.51 16.41 -10.80
C GLU A 519 -14.31 16.70 -9.31
N ALA A 520 -13.44 15.93 -8.63
CA ALA A 520 -13.12 16.16 -7.23
C ALA A 520 -12.56 17.58 -6.99
N ASP A 521 -11.70 18.05 -7.90
CA ASP A 521 -11.14 19.40 -7.85
C ASP A 521 -12.20 20.49 -8.06
N ARG A 522 -13.10 20.26 -9.03
CA ARG A 522 -14.23 21.14 -9.35
C ARG A 522 -15.17 21.26 -8.15
N LEU A 523 -15.52 20.13 -7.54
CA LEU A 523 -16.34 20.09 -6.32
C LEU A 523 -15.59 20.75 -5.16
N LEU A 524 -14.29 20.56 -4.97
CA LEU A 524 -13.57 21.23 -3.87
C LEU A 524 -13.62 22.77 -3.99
N THR A 525 -13.38 23.30 -5.19
CA THR A 525 -13.17 24.75 -5.39
C THR A 525 -14.41 25.55 -5.71
N ARG A 526 -15.48 24.94 -6.25
CA ARG A 526 -16.68 25.67 -6.69
C ARG A 526 -17.84 25.45 -5.74
N PRO A 527 -18.21 26.45 -4.91
CA PRO A 527 -19.32 26.32 -3.97
C PRO A 527 -20.66 25.98 -4.66
N GLN A 528 -20.93 26.54 -5.85
CA GLN A 528 -22.16 26.27 -6.59
C GLN A 528 -22.28 24.81 -7.05
N ASP A 529 -21.17 24.23 -7.52
CA ASP A 529 -21.14 22.85 -7.98
C ASP A 529 -21.32 21.88 -6.80
N ARG A 530 -20.74 22.19 -5.63
CA ARG A 530 -20.98 21.43 -4.39
C ARG A 530 -22.43 21.41 -3.95
N LYS A 531 -23.11 22.56 -4.07
CA LYS A 531 -24.53 22.68 -3.71
C LYS A 531 -25.43 21.92 -4.69
N GLY A 532 -25.04 21.86 -5.96
CA GLY A 532 -25.76 21.10 -6.99
C GLY A 532 -25.52 19.59 -6.93
N ASP A 533 -24.42 19.14 -6.33
CA ASP A 533 -24.11 17.73 -6.14
C ASP A 533 -24.86 17.15 -4.92
N PRO A 534 -25.78 16.20 -5.09
CA PRO A 534 -26.60 15.67 -4.00
C PRO A 534 -25.76 14.90 -2.96
N VAL A 535 -24.69 14.22 -3.38
CA VAL A 535 -23.84 13.42 -2.49
C VAL A 535 -22.98 14.33 -1.62
N VAL A 536 -22.35 15.33 -2.24
CA VAL A 536 -21.54 16.31 -1.49
C VAL A 536 -22.41 17.15 -0.58
N SER A 537 -23.57 17.60 -1.06
CA SER A 537 -24.53 18.34 -0.23
C SER A 537 -25.00 17.51 0.97
N ALA A 538 -25.34 16.23 0.76
CA ALA A 538 -25.71 15.32 1.84
C ALA A 538 -24.56 15.10 2.83
N ALA A 539 -23.32 14.95 2.35
CA ALA A 539 -22.13 14.80 3.20
C ALA A 539 -21.84 16.06 4.03
N LEU A 540 -21.98 17.25 3.45
CA LEU A 540 -21.82 18.53 4.14
C LEU A 540 -22.93 18.75 5.18
N ALA A 541 -24.18 18.42 4.83
CA ALA A 541 -25.30 18.43 5.77
C ALA A 541 -25.03 17.47 6.93
N ALA A 542 -24.53 16.25 6.65
CA ALA A 542 -24.14 15.29 7.68
C ALA A 542 -23.05 15.81 8.60
N TRP A 543 -22.03 16.45 8.04
CA TRP A 543 -20.97 17.05 8.84
C TRP A 543 -21.47 18.20 9.72
N HIS A 544 -22.39 19.02 9.21
CA HIS A 544 -23.04 20.08 9.99
C HIS A 544 -23.90 19.49 11.12
N ASP A 545 -24.79 18.55 10.80
CA ASP A 545 -25.70 17.90 11.75
C ASP A 545 -24.94 17.15 12.85
N TRP A 546 -23.79 16.58 12.51
CA TRP A 546 -22.87 15.98 13.46
C TRP A 546 -22.35 16.99 14.50
N GLY A 547 -22.21 18.26 14.12
CA GLY A 547 -21.80 19.37 14.99
C GLY A 547 -22.86 19.85 15.98
N LEU A 548 -24.13 19.46 15.82
CA LEU A 548 -25.23 19.90 16.67
C LEU A 548 -25.33 19.09 17.97
N HIS A 549 -25.99 19.66 19.00
CA HIS A 549 -26.27 18.95 20.27
C HIS A 549 -27.60 18.18 20.23
N ARG A 550 -28.47 18.48 19.27
CA ARG A 550 -29.73 17.76 19.03
C ARG A 550 -29.50 16.56 18.13
N LEU A 551 -30.38 15.58 18.23
CA LEU A 551 -30.46 14.50 17.24
C LEU A 551 -31.14 15.02 15.95
N THR A 552 -30.74 14.44 14.83
CA THR A 552 -31.10 14.75 13.45
C THR A 552 -31.36 13.44 12.70
N LEU A 553 -31.88 13.50 11.47
CA LEU A 553 -32.09 12.30 10.65
C LEU A 553 -30.79 11.51 10.43
N HIS A 554 -29.64 12.16 10.52
CA HIS A 554 -28.32 11.57 10.32
C HIS A 554 -27.83 10.80 11.57
N ASP A 555 -28.55 10.88 12.69
CA ASP A 555 -28.22 10.20 13.94
C ASP A 555 -29.02 8.90 14.15
N GLY A 556 -29.80 8.46 13.15
CA GLY A 556 -30.53 7.19 13.16
C GLY A 556 -32.06 7.29 13.32
N PHE A 557 -32.66 8.46 13.15
CA PHE A 557 -34.13 8.52 13.04
C PHE A 557 -34.59 7.96 11.70
N VAL A 558 -35.51 7.01 11.76
CA VAL A 558 -36.20 6.44 10.60
C VAL A 558 -37.72 6.59 10.77
N GLY A 559 -38.47 6.38 9.70
CA GLY A 559 -39.94 6.39 9.78
C GLY A 559 -40.45 5.38 10.81
N ALA A 560 -41.50 5.77 11.56
CA ALA A 560 -42.16 4.86 12.49
C ALA A 560 -42.66 3.59 11.77
N GLN A 561 -42.58 2.45 12.46
CA GLN A 561 -43.00 1.13 11.96
C GLN A 561 -42.28 0.71 10.66
N HIS A 562 -41.00 1.07 10.52
CA HIS A 562 -40.21 0.64 9.38
C HIS A 562 -40.16 -0.90 9.28
N PRO A 563 -40.55 -1.53 8.15
CA PRO A 563 -40.69 -2.99 8.05
C PRO A 563 -39.44 -3.78 8.42
N LEU A 564 -38.25 -3.26 8.07
CA LEU A 564 -36.98 -3.89 8.45
C LEU A 564 -36.78 -3.98 9.97
N LEU A 565 -37.24 -2.99 10.75
CA LEU A 565 -37.09 -3.01 12.21
C LEU A 565 -38.04 -4.01 12.85
N SER A 566 -39.28 -4.09 12.36
CA SER A 566 -40.25 -5.08 12.82
C SER A 566 -39.80 -6.52 12.49
N ALA A 567 -39.20 -6.73 11.31
CA ALA A 567 -38.69 -8.05 10.92
C ALA A 567 -37.56 -8.58 11.82
N LEU A 568 -36.79 -7.70 12.47
CA LEU A 568 -35.69 -8.11 13.35
C LEU A 568 -36.15 -9.02 14.48
N PHE A 569 -37.32 -8.75 15.05
CA PHE A 569 -37.84 -9.49 16.21
C PHE A 569 -38.56 -10.80 15.83
N LEU A 570 -38.86 -11.01 14.55
CA LEU A 570 -39.37 -12.30 14.06
C LEU A 570 -38.29 -13.39 14.07
N HIS A 571 -37.02 -12.98 13.98
CA HIS A 571 -35.88 -13.88 14.04
C HIS A 571 -35.47 -14.16 15.50
N PRO A 572 -35.05 -15.39 15.84
CA PRO A 572 -34.55 -15.71 17.16
C PRO A 572 -33.30 -14.88 17.54
N GLN A 573 -33.36 -14.27 18.72
CA GLN A 573 -32.32 -13.41 19.28
C GLN A 573 -31.32 -14.22 20.12
N SER A 574 -30.03 -13.92 19.98
CA SER A 574 -28.97 -14.45 20.86
C SER A 574 -28.61 -13.48 21.99
N PRO A 575 -27.94 -13.95 23.07
CA PRO A 575 -27.43 -13.07 24.13
C PRO A 575 -26.60 -11.91 23.60
N THR A 576 -25.76 -12.16 22.59
CA THR A 576 -24.93 -11.13 21.94
C THR A 576 -25.78 -10.10 21.18
N SER A 577 -26.81 -10.56 20.47
CA SER A 577 -27.71 -9.68 19.72
C SER A 577 -28.52 -8.77 20.66
N LEU A 578 -29.07 -9.33 21.75
CA LEU A 578 -29.81 -8.56 22.75
C LEU A 578 -28.89 -7.61 23.52
N SER A 579 -27.69 -8.04 23.88
CA SER A 579 -26.71 -7.15 24.51
C SER A 579 -26.42 -5.95 23.62
N ARG A 580 -26.32 -6.16 22.31
CA ARG A 580 -26.15 -5.07 21.34
C ARG A 580 -27.39 -4.19 21.25
N LEU A 581 -28.59 -4.76 21.15
CA LEU A 581 -29.86 -4.00 21.16
C LEU A 581 -29.97 -3.09 22.39
N LEU A 582 -29.71 -3.61 23.59
CA LEU A 582 -29.93 -2.89 24.84
C LEU A 582 -28.86 -1.82 25.11
N ARG A 583 -27.64 -2.03 24.59
CA ARG A 583 -26.50 -1.15 24.83
C ARG A 583 -26.26 -0.15 23.71
N ASP A 584 -26.56 -0.52 22.47
CA ASP A 584 -26.30 0.23 21.24
C ASP A 584 -27.25 -0.23 20.10
N PRO A 585 -28.51 0.24 20.10
CA PRO A 585 -29.49 -0.12 19.06
C PRO A 585 -29.04 0.25 17.64
N LEU A 586 -28.28 1.32 17.47
CA LEU A 586 -27.72 1.70 16.17
C LEU A 586 -26.79 0.61 15.63
N ALA A 587 -25.85 0.12 16.44
CA ALA A 587 -25.03 -1.01 16.05
C ALA A 587 -25.87 -2.29 15.84
N TYR A 588 -26.93 -2.51 16.62
CA TYR A 588 -27.83 -3.64 16.41
C TYR A 588 -28.48 -3.59 15.03
N VAL A 589 -29.02 -2.44 14.62
CA VAL A 589 -29.62 -2.25 13.28
C VAL A 589 -28.57 -2.42 12.18
N TRP A 590 -27.37 -1.87 12.33
CA TRP A 590 -26.30 -2.06 11.34
C TRP A 590 -25.97 -3.53 11.12
N TYR A 591 -25.79 -4.29 12.20
CA TYR A 591 -25.48 -5.71 12.08
C TYR A 591 -26.68 -6.52 11.58
N TYR A 592 -27.85 -6.38 12.18
CA TYR A 592 -28.93 -7.35 11.99
C TYR A 592 -29.94 -6.93 10.92
N ALA A 593 -30.12 -5.63 10.67
CA ALA A 593 -31.01 -5.15 9.59
C ALA A 593 -30.23 -4.83 8.31
N LEU A 594 -29.12 -4.09 8.39
CA LEU A 594 -28.33 -3.73 7.19
C LEU A 594 -27.34 -4.82 6.77
N GLY A 595 -27.17 -5.87 7.58
CA GLY A 595 -26.26 -6.96 7.28
C GLY A 595 -24.78 -6.57 7.32
N TRP A 596 -24.42 -5.46 7.95
CA TRP A 596 -23.02 -5.06 8.07
C TRP A 596 -22.25 -6.08 8.90
N ARG A 597 -21.06 -6.46 8.42
CA ARG A 597 -20.18 -7.46 9.02
C ARG A 597 -18.76 -6.93 9.01
N ASP A 598 -17.93 -7.47 9.89
CA ASP A 598 -16.51 -7.14 9.91
C ASP A 598 -15.83 -7.64 8.63
N LEU A 599 -14.84 -6.89 8.15
CA LEU A 599 -13.96 -7.37 7.09
C LEU A 599 -13.25 -8.63 7.58
N VAL A 600 -13.44 -9.72 6.85
CA VAL A 600 -12.94 -11.05 7.23
C VAL A 600 -11.42 -11.16 7.06
N HIS A 601 -10.83 -10.28 6.24
CA HIS A 601 -9.41 -10.25 5.95
C HIS A 601 -8.66 -9.42 7.01
N LYS A 602 -8.43 -10.03 8.17
CA LYS A 602 -7.51 -9.47 9.16
C LYS A 602 -6.08 -9.83 8.77
N GLU A 603 -5.17 -8.86 8.77
CA GLU A 603 -3.74 -9.19 8.79
C GLU A 603 -3.46 -10.10 9.98
N ARG A 604 -2.55 -11.07 9.78
CA ARG A 604 -2.20 -12.04 10.81
C ARG A 604 -1.61 -11.31 12.02
N GLY A 605 -2.35 -11.31 13.12
CA GLY A 605 -1.87 -10.76 14.39
C GLY A 605 -0.81 -11.64 15.02
N LEU A 606 0.12 -11.05 15.77
CA LEU A 606 1.02 -11.79 16.66
C LEU A 606 0.29 -12.35 17.89
N VAL A 607 -0.85 -11.75 18.23
CA VAL A 607 -1.69 -12.11 19.38
C VAL A 607 -3.08 -12.46 18.88
N LEU A 608 -3.65 -13.55 19.41
CA LEU A 608 -5.02 -13.93 19.12
C LEU A 608 -5.99 -12.90 19.73
N PRO A 609 -6.96 -12.37 18.96
CA PRO A 609 -7.96 -11.45 19.50
C PRO A 609 -8.71 -12.04 20.70
N ALA A 610 -9.17 -11.19 21.62
CA ALA A 610 -9.83 -11.63 22.84
C ALA A 610 -11.09 -12.48 22.58
N ASP A 611 -11.88 -12.14 21.56
CA ASP A 611 -13.07 -12.90 21.16
C ASP A 611 -12.69 -14.32 20.72
N ASP A 612 -11.64 -14.45 19.90
CA ASP A 612 -11.14 -15.73 19.41
C ASP A 612 -10.44 -16.53 20.52
N MET A 613 -9.80 -15.87 21.49
CA MET A 613 -9.28 -16.51 22.69
C MET A 613 -10.41 -17.13 23.53
N GLY A 614 -11.55 -16.44 23.67
CA GLY A 614 -12.75 -17.01 24.30
C GLY A 614 -13.21 -18.28 23.57
N ARG A 615 -13.35 -18.21 22.24
CA ARG A 615 -13.72 -19.37 21.40
C ARG A 615 -12.74 -20.53 21.52
N LEU A 616 -11.44 -20.24 21.63
CA LEU A 616 -10.39 -21.24 21.79
C LEU A 616 -10.58 -22.01 23.09
N VAL A 617 -10.74 -21.30 24.20
CA VAL A 617 -10.96 -21.91 25.52
C VAL A 617 -12.26 -22.72 25.54
N HIS A 618 -13.34 -22.20 24.97
CA HIS A 618 -14.61 -22.91 24.87
C HIS A 618 -14.50 -24.21 24.05
N GLU A 619 -13.79 -24.18 22.92
CA GLU A 619 -13.55 -25.38 22.09
C GLU A 619 -12.72 -26.45 22.82
N LEU A 620 -11.69 -26.02 23.58
CA LEU A 620 -10.87 -26.93 24.40
C LEU A 620 -11.68 -27.56 25.54
N LEU A 621 -12.46 -26.75 26.26
CA LEU A 621 -13.36 -27.23 27.31
C LEU A 621 -14.37 -28.23 26.76
N ARG A 622 -15.00 -27.92 25.62
CA ARG A 622 -15.97 -28.80 24.98
C ARG A 622 -15.38 -30.17 24.66
N ARG A 623 -14.27 -30.19 23.93
CA ARG A 623 -13.62 -31.43 23.50
C ARG A 623 -13.13 -32.27 24.67
N ALA A 624 -12.60 -31.64 25.71
CA ALA A 624 -12.14 -32.35 26.89
C ALA A 624 -13.30 -33.01 27.64
N VAL A 625 -14.39 -32.26 27.89
CA VAL A 625 -15.57 -32.81 28.58
C VAL A 625 -16.26 -33.90 27.75
N ASP A 626 -16.46 -33.68 26.45
CA ASP A 626 -17.08 -34.68 25.57
C ASP A 626 -16.27 -35.99 25.52
N HIS A 627 -14.94 -35.90 25.56
CA HIS A 627 -14.05 -37.07 25.60
C HIS A 627 -14.14 -37.84 26.93
N LEU A 628 -14.27 -37.13 28.06
CA LEU A 628 -14.35 -37.73 29.40
C LEU A 628 -15.74 -38.31 29.68
N GLU A 629 -16.80 -37.63 29.27
CA GLU A 629 -18.19 -38.08 29.43
C GLU A 629 -18.51 -39.34 28.63
N ALA A 630 -17.83 -39.56 27.49
CA ALA A 630 -17.96 -40.79 26.72
C ALA A 630 -17.34 -42.03 27.42
N LYS A 631 -16.52 -41.84 28.46
CA LYS A 631 -15.82 -42.90 29.20
C LYS A 631 -16.47 -43.13 30.58
N SER A 632 -15.84 -42.61 31.63
CA SER A 632 -16.23 -42.77 33.03
C SER A 632 -17.09 -41.60 33.54
N GLY A 633 -17.18 -40.50 32.79
CA GLY A 633 -17.85 -39.26 33.21
C GLY A 633 -16.85 -38.17 33.61
N PHE A 634 -17.12 -36.91 33.26
CA PHE A 634 -16.21 -35.80 33.60
C PHE A 634 -16.11 -35.60 35.11
N THR A 635 -17.22 -35.76 35.84
CA THR A 635 -17.29 -35.46 37.28
C THR A 635 -16.46 -36.40 38.15
N VAL A 636 -16.08 -37.58 37.64
CA VAL A 636 -15.27 -38.58 38.36
C VAL A 636 -13.84 -38.66 37.82
N ALA A 637 -13.51 -37.90 36.77
CA ALA A 637 -12.21 -37.94 36.13
C ALA A 637 -11.10 -37.39 37.05
N ALA A 638 -10.00 -38.12 37.14
CA ALA A 638 -8.81 -37.65 37.84
C ALA A 638 -8.11 -36.53 37.05
N ARG A 639 -7.33 -35.70 37.74
CA ARG A 639 -6.63 -34.56 37.12
C ARG A 639 -5.80 -34.96 35.89
N HIS A 640 -5.07 -36.08 35.95
CA HIS A 640 -4.25 -36.55 34.82
C HIS A 640 -5.12 -36.95 33.61
N GLU A 641 -6.31 -37.51 33.83
CA GLU A 641 -7.25 -37.84 32.74
C GLU A 641 -7.78 -36.56 32.05
N ILE A 642 -7.99 -35.49 32.84
CA ILE A 642 -8.38 -34.17 32.31
C ILE A 642 -7.23 -33.54 31.51
N GLU A 643 -5.99 -33.64 32.01
CA GLU A 643 -4.79 -33.19 31.32
C GLU A 643 -4.60 -33.92 29.98
N ASP A 644 -4.78 -35.24 29.95
CA ASP A 644 -4.72 -36.06 28.72
C ASP A 644 -5.81 -35.68 27.72
N ALA A 645 -7.05 -35.49 28.18
CA ALA A 645 -8.17 -35.06 27.34
C ALA A 645 -7.93 -33.67 26.73
N LEU A 646 -7.38 -32.73 27.50
CA LEU A 646 -6.97 -31.40 27.02
C LEU A 646 -5.77 -31.48 26.07
N GLY A 647 -4.85 -32.43 26.26
CA GLY A 647 -3.75 -32.72 25.34
C GLY A 647 -4.26 -33.12 23.95
N LEU A 648 -5.22 -34.05 23.89
CA LEU A 648 -5.89 -34.45 22.65
C LEU A 648 -6.64 -33.30 21.99
N ALA A 649 -7.39 -32.51 22.78
CA ALA A 649 -8.10 -31.33 22.28
C ALA A 649 -7.13 -30.26 21.72
N SER A 650 -6.02 -30.02 22.42
CA SER A 650 -4.98 -29.07 22.02
C SER A 650 -4.33 -29.50 20.70
N ALA A 651 -3.97 -30.77 20.55
CA ALA A 651 -3.38 -31.30 19.32
C ALA A 651 -4.32 -31.11 18.12
N HIS A 652 -5.62 -31.39 18.31
CA HIS A 652 -6.63 -31.17 17.27
C HIS A 652 -6.74 -29.70 16.88
N VAL A 653 -6.86 -28.80 17.86
CA VAL A 653 -7.00 -27.36 17.64
C VAL A 653 -5.77 -26.77 16.96
N VAL A 654 -4.56 -27.18 17.37
CA VAL A 654 -3.31 -26.76 16.73
C VAL A 654 -3.32 -27.09 15.24
N ALA A 655 -3.82 -28.27 14.86
CA ALA A 655 -3.85 -28.74 13.48
C ALA A 655 -4.99 -28.14 12.64
N HIS A 656 -6.19 -27.94 13.22
CA HIS A 656 -7.41 -27.60 12.50
C HIS A 656 -7.67 -26.09 12.40
N TRP A 657 -7.41 -25.32 13.46
CA TRP A 657 -7.70 -23.87 13.45
C TRP A 657 -6.99 -23.09 12.35
N PRO A 658 -5.71 -23.34 12.00
CA PRO A 658 -5.07 -22.64 10.88
C PRO A 658 -5.81 -22.76 9.55
N LEU A 659 -6.62 -23.81 9.39
CA LEU A 659 -7.38 -24.11 8.17
C LEU A 659 -8.71 -23.36 8.08
N VAL A 660 -9.18 -22.76 9.19
CA VAL A 660 -10.50 -22.10 9.27
C VAL A 660 -10.49 -20.74 9.97
N THR A 661 -9.45 -20.43 10.75
CA THR A 661 -9.34 -19.26 11.63
C THR A 661 -7.97 -18.58 11.49
N ASN A 662 -7.93 -17.26 11.71
CA ASN A 662 -6.71 -16.47 11.57
C ASN A 662 -5.90 -16.55 12.86
N VAL A 663 -4.97 -17.49 12.91
CA VAL A 663 -4.13 -17.75 14.10
C VAL A 663 -2.76 -17.07 14.01
N PRO A 664 -2.12 -16.78 15.17
CA PRO A 664 -0.73 -16.31 15.24
C PRO A 664 0.28 -17.21 14.50
N PRO A 665 1.53 -16.74 14.28
CA PRO A 665 2.65 -17.56 13.78
C PRO A 665 2.78 -18.90 14.51
N PRO A 666 3.19 -20.01 13.85
CA PRO A 666 3.08 -21.37 14.42
C PRO A 666 3.65 -21.52 15.84
N VAL A 667 4.81 -20.92 16.11
CA VAL A 667 5.43 -20.94 17.45
C VAL A 667 4.56 -20.24 18.49
N LEU A 668 4.04 -19.05 18.15
CA LEU A 668 3.15 -18.28 19.03
C LEU A 668 1.79 -18.95 19.18
N TRP A 669 1.30 -19.59 18.12
CA TRP A 669 0.04 -20.33 18.12
C TRP A 669 0.10 -21.50 19.10
N THR A 670 1.11 -22.35 19.03
CA THR A 670 1.30 -23.46 19.98
C THR A 670 1.38 -22.97 21.42
N ASN A 671 2.08 -21.86 21.67
CA ASN A 671 2.12 -21.26 23.01
C ASN A 671 0.75 -20.69 23.45
N THR A 672 -0.01 -20.09 22.52
CA THR A 672 -1.36 -19.57 22.77
C THR A 672 -2.31 -20.71 23.17
N VAL A 673 -2.29 -21.83 22.43
CA VAL A 673 -3.08 -23.02 22.77
C VAL A 673 -2.67 -23.58 24.13
N ARG A 674 -1.37 -23.66 24.43
CA ARG A 674 -0.88 -24.10 25.75
C ARG A 674 -1.42 -23.22 26.89
N GLN A 675 -1.41 -21.90 26.73
CA GLN A 675 -1.96 -20.97 27.73
C GLN A 675 -3.48 -21.15 27.88
N ALA A 676 -4.21 -21.31 26.78
CA ALA A 676 -5.64 -21.58 26.81
C ALA A 676 -5.96 -22.94 27.47
N ALA A 677 -5.15 -23.98 27.22
CA ALA A 677 -5.28 -25.29 27.85
C ALA A 677 -5.02 -25.22 29.36
N ALA A 678 -4.02 -24.45 29.81
CA ALA A 678 -3.78 -24.22 31.24
C ALA A 678 -4.98 -23.52 31.91
N MET A 679 -5.53 -22.48 31.30
CA MET A 679 -6.75 -21.82 31.80
C MET A 679 -7.96 -22.77 31.83
N SER A 680 -8.07 -23.66 30.82
CA SER A 680 -9.13 -24.66 30.74
C SER A 680 -8.98 -25.71 31.84
N LEU A 681 -7.76 -26.17 32.11
CA LEU A 681 -7.44 -27.11 33.19
C LEU A 681 -7.81 -26.51 34.55
N ASP A 682 -7.40 -25.27 34.81
CA ASP A 682 -7.75 -24.57 36.06
C ASP A 682 -9.27 -24.46 36.20
N GLY A 683 -10.00 -24.16 35.11
CA GLY A 683 -11.46 -24.10 35.10
C GLY A 683 -12.17 -25.43 35.36
N LEU A 684 -11.64 -26.52 34.79
CA LEU A 684 -12.22 -27.87 34.96
C LEU A 684 -11.89 -28.48 36.32
N THR A 685 -10.74 -28.15 36.91
CA THR A 685 -10.28 -28.68 38.20
C THR A 685 -10.61 -27.78 39.39
N PHE A 686 -11.16 -26.58 39.16
CA PHE A 686 -11.52 -25.62 40.21
C PHE A 686 -12.47 -26.19 41.27
N GLU A 687 -13.37 -27.11 40.90
CA GLU A 687 -14.34 -27.70 41.81
C GLU A 687 -14.28 -29.23 41.79
N ALA A 688 -14.40 -29.83 42.98
CA ALA A 688 -14.63 -31.26 43.12
C ALA A 688 -16.15 -31.53 43.13
N PHE A 689 -16.60 -32.45 42.28
CA PHE A 689 -17.99 -32.91 42.30
C PHE A 689 -18.14 -33.97 43.40
N THR A 690 -18.92 -33.65 44.44
CA THR A 690 -19.20 -34.57 45.56
C THR A 690 -20.52 -35.33 45.38
N GLU A 691 -21.24 -35.06 44.30
CA GLU A 691 -22.64 -35.45 44.11
C GLU A 691 -22.77 -36.56 43.04
N ALA A 692 -23.03 -37.79 43.49
CA ALA A 692 -23.14 -38.96 42.61
C ALA A 692 -24.25 -38.82 41.56
N GLY A 693 -23.99 -39.34 40.34
CA GLY A 693 -24.97 -39.37 39.24
C GLY A 693 -25.18 -38.05 38.50
N THR A 694 -24.28 -37.07 38.66
CA THR A 694 -24.30 -35.82 37.88
C THR A 694 -23.72 -36.07 36.48
N ARG A 695 -24.40 -35.60 35.45
CA ARG A 695 -23.90 -35.59 34.07
C ARG A 695 -23.61 -34.17 33.61
N SER A 696 -22.54 -34.01 32.83
CA SER A 696 -22.11 -32.70 32.33
C SER A 696 -22.21 -32.66 30.81
N TRP A 697 -22.70 -31.55 30.29
CA TRP A 697 -22.68 -31.26 28.87
C TRP A 697 -22.03 -29.91 28.66
N THR A 698 -21.29 -29.78 27.58
CA THR A 698 -20.76 -28.49 27.16
C THR A 698 -21.51 -27.99 25.95
N GLU A 699 -21.53 -26.66 25.81
CA GLU A 699 -21.89 -26.03 24.56
C GLU A 699 -23.33 -26.40 24.12
N VAL A 700 -24.26 -26.51 25.07
CA VAL A 700 -25.63 -27.05 24.91
C VAL A 700 -26.54 -26.05 24.20
N ALA A 701 -26.96 -26.39 22.98
CA ALA A 701 -27.84 -25.57 22.15
C ALA A 701 -29.29 -25.52 22.68
N PHE A 702 -29.96 -24.39 22.46
CA PHE A 702 -31.39 -24.20 22.73
C PHE A 702 -32.01 -23.19 21.75
N GLY A 703 -33.33 -23.27 21.53
CA GLY A 703 -34.09 -22.29 20.74
C GLY A 703 -33.84 -22.33 19.24
N GLY A 704 -33.45 -23.48 18.68
CA GLY A 704 -33.15 -23.68 17.26
C GLY A 704 -31.75 -23.23 16.85
N GLU A 705 -30.79 -23.18 17.78
CA GLU A 705 -29.38 -22.90 17.49
C GLU A 705 -28.74 -24.08 16.72
N ALA A 706 -28.39 -23.86 15.45
CA ALA A 706 -27.78 -24.87 14.58
C ALA A 706 -26.34 -25.21 15.02
N ARG A 707 -26.03 -26.50 15.19
CA ARG A 707 -24.67 -26.99 15.47
C ARG A 707 -24.34 -28.26 14.68
N PRO A 708 -23.05 -28.54 14.43
CA PRO A 708 -22.62 -29.76 13.76
C PRO A 708 -23.17 -31.02 14.44
N ALA A 709 -23.49 -32.04 13.64
CA ALA A 709 -24.11 -33.29 14.09
C ALA A 709 -23.19 -34.17 14.94
N GLU A 710 -21.87 -33.91 14.96
CA GLU A 710 -20.89 -34.70 15.71
C GLU A 710 -20.98 -34.42 17.22
N ARG A 711 -21.82 -35.18 17.91
CA ARG A 711 -21.72 -35.36 19.37
C ARG A 711 -21.70 -36.84 19.71
N LEU A 712 -20.83 -37.18 20.65
CA LEU A 712 -20.72 -38.53 21.22
C LEU A 712 -21.79 -38.79 22.30
N THR A 713 -22.44 -37.74 22.82
CA THR A 713 -23.36 -37.81 23.97
C THR A 713 -24.80 -37.40 23.59
N SER A 714 -25.79 -38.07 24.20
CA SER A 714 -27.20 -37.69 24.09
C SER A 714 -27.45 -36.32 24.72
N ARG A 715 -28.23 -35.47 24.06
CA ARG A 715 -28.53 -34.10 24.53
C ARG A 715 -29.49 -34.14 25.73
N PRO A 716 -29.41 -33.14 26.63
CA PRO A 716 -30.31 -33.06 27.79
C PRO A 716 -31.76 -32.69 27.42
N TRP A 717 -31.97 -32.11 26.23
CA TRP A 717 -33.28 -31.74 25.67
C TRP A 717 -33.19 -31.64 24.14
N ASP A 718 -34.35 -31.46 23.49
CA ASP A 718 -34.45 -31.10 22.08
C ASP A 718 -34.02 -29.63 21.86
N PRO A 719 -32.93 -29.36 21.13
CA PRO A 719 -32.47 -27.98 20.93
C PRO A 719 -33.36 -27.15 20.01
N ASP A 720 -34.24 -27.77 19.22
CA ASP A 720 -35.17 -27.06 18.33
C ASP A 720 -36.41 -26.55 19.08
N GLN A 721 -36.60 -26.99 20.32
CA GLN A 721 -37.67 -26.47 21.18
C GLN A 721 -37.48 -24.95 21.39
N PRO A 722 -38.52 -24.14 21.09
CA PRO A 722 -38.40 -22.69 21.19
C PRO A 722 -38.34 -22.23 22.65
N VAL A 723 -37.45 -21.28 22.92
CA VAL A 723 -37.39 -20.55 24.19
C VAL A 723 -37.89 -19.14 23.94
N VAL A 724 -38.89 -18.69 24.71
CA VAL A 724 -39.54 -17.38 24.49
C VAL A 724 -39.35 -16.49 25.71
N LEU A 725 -39.00 -15.22 25.49
CA LEU A 725 -38.84 -14.26 26.57
C LEU A 725 -40.21 -13.92 27.20
N PRO A 726 -40.39 -14.06 28.53
CA PRO A 726 -41.71 -13.93 29.16
C PRO A 726 -42.40 -12.60 28.86
N GLY A 727 -43.73 -12.63 28.64
CA GLY A 727 -44.50 -11.42 28.34
C GLY A 727 -44.22 -10.78 26.97
N THR A 728 -43.52 -11.50 26.08
CA THR A 728 -43.23 -11.10 24.70
C THR A 728 -43.38 -12.29 23.73
N ASP A 729 -43.29 -12.05 22.43
CA ASP A 729 -43.21 -13.04 21.35
C ASP A 729 -41.74 -13.27 20.88
N ILE A 730 -40.76 -12.71 21.58
CA ILE A 730 -39.35 -12.74 21.17
C ILE A 730 -38.75 -14.10 21.49
N LYS A 731 -38.37 -14.83 20.44
CA LYS A 731 -37.68 -16.11 20.54
C LYS A 731 -36.21 -15.89 20.88
N ILE A 732 -35.67 -16.70 21.78
CA ILE A 732 -34.27 -16.69 22.20
C ILE A 732 -33.60 -17.97 21.72
N ARG A 733 -32.38 -17.83 21.19
CA ARG A 733 -31.49 -18.95 20.85
C ARG A 733 -30.10 -18.76 21.44
N GLY A 734 -29.38 -19.85 21.61
CA GLY A 734 -27.99 -19.78 22.02
C GLY A 734 -27.41 -21.13 22.41
N SER A 735 -26.29 -21.08 23.11
CA SER A 735 -25.57 -22.24 23.61
C SER A 735 -25.11 -21.98 25.03
N ILE A 736 -25.36 -22.91 25.95
CA ILE A 736 -24.89 -22.87 27.33
C ILE A 736 -23.49 -23.48 27.38
N ASP A 737 -22.47 -22.73 27.84
CA ASP A 737 -21.07 -23.18 27.79
C ASP A 737 -20.85 -24.49 28.56
N ARG A 738 -21.39 -24.64 29.79
CA ARG A 738 -21.50 -25.93 30.49
C ARG A 738 -22.80 -26.03 31.28
N LEU A 739 -23.46 -27.17 31.19
CA LEU A 739 -24.64 -27.56 31.96
C LEU A 739 -24.34 -28.85 32.73
N ASP A 740 -24.52 -28.80 34.05
CA ASP A 740 -24.37 -29.96 34.94
C ASP A 740 -25.78 -30.32 35.48
N LEU A 741 -26.29 -31.51 35.15
CA LEU A 741 -27.62 -31.98 35.58
C LEU A 741 -27.47 -33.16 36.55
N ARG A 742 -28.11 -33.05 37.71
CA ARG A 742 -28.19 -34.14 38.67
C ARG A 742 -29.17 -35.22 38.18
N ALA A 743 -28.93 -36.47 38.56
CA ALA A 743 -29.87 -37.57 38.35
C ALA A 743 -31.33 -37.18 38.69
N SER A 744 -32.27 -37.63 37.87
CA SER A 744 -33.70 -37.30 37.96
C SER A 744 -34.04 -35.81 37.85
N ALA A 745 -33.15 -35.00 37.24
CA ALA A 745 -33.33 -33.58 36.99
C ALA A 745 -33.67 -32.72 38.23
N VAL A 746 -33.28 -33.18 39.43
CA VAL A 746 -33.62 -32.51 40.71
C VAL A 746 -32.98 -31.12 40.83
N ALA A 747 -31.77 -30.96 40.28
CA ALA A 747 -31.04 -29.70 40.27
C ALA A 747 -30.23 -29.55 38.98
N VAL A 748 -30.16 -28.32 38.47
CA VAL A 748 -29.37 -27.94 37.30
C VAL A 748 -28.42 -26.80 37.63
N ARG A 749 -27.22 -26.88 37.08
CA ARG A 749 -26.20 -25.83 37.17
C ARG A 749 -25.76 -25.42 35.79
N VAL A 750 -25.81 -24.12 35.49
CA VAL A 750 -25.33 -23.58 34.22
C VAL A 750 -24.15 -22.66 34.46
N THR A 751 -23.09 -22.87 33.70
CA THR A 751 -21.81 -22.17 33.85
C THR A 751 -21.49 -21.43 32.55
N ASP A 752 -21.20 -20.13 32.66
CA ASP A 752 -20.64 -19.29 31.60
C ASP A 752 -19.17 -19.00 31.92
N TYR A 753 -18.27 -19.29 30.99
CA TYR A 753 -16.83 -19.12 31.19
C TYR A 753 -16.34 -17.79 30.61
N LYS A 754 -15.54 -17.06 31.38
CA LYS A 754 -14.93 -15.78 30.97
C LYS A 754 -13.41 -15.83 31.05
N THR A 755 -12.77 -15.50 29.93
CA THR A 755 -11.31 -15.41 29.80
C THR A 755 -10.76 -13.99 30.06
N GLY A 756 -11.66 -13.00 30.17
CA GLY A 756 -11.30 -11.58 30.34
C GLY A 756 -10.89 -11.18 31.76
N GLN A 757 -10.53 -9.90 31.92
CA GLN A 757 -10.28 -9.31 33.25
C GLN A 757 -11.54 -9.37 34.13
N ARG A 758 -11.32 -9.62 35.41
CA ARG A 758 -12.37 -9.53 36.42
C ARG A 758 -12.80 -8.05 36.58
N PRO A 759 -14.11 -7.76 36.59
CA PRO A 759 -14.60 -6.43 36.92
C PRO A 759 -14.36 -6.06 38.40
N LYS A 760 -14.42 -4.76 38.74
CA LYS A 760 -14.20 -4.28 40.12
C LYS A 760 -15.26 -4.76 41.13
N SER A 761 -16.52 -4.93 40.72
CA SER A 761 -17.64 -5.29 41.63
C SER A 761 -18.56 -6.39 41.06
N PRO A 762 -18.06 -7.63 40.87
CA PRO A 762 -18.79 -8.71 40.19
C PRO A 762 -19.99 -9.26 40.98
N GLU A 763 -19.99 -9.14 42.30
CA GLU A 763 -21.07 -9.66 43.16
C GLU A 763 -22.38 -8.87 43.04
N GLY A 764 -22.31 -7.61 42.58
CA GLY A 764 -23.47 -6.77 42.28
C GLY A 764 -23.92 -6.84 40.81
N MET A 765 -23.25 -7.61 39.97
CA MET A 765 -23.60 -7.73 38.55
C MET A 765 -24.65 -8.81 38.33
N SER A 766 -25.92 -8.39 38.19
CA SER A 766 -26.99 -9.22 37.63
C SER A 766 -27.01 -9.15 36.10
N VAL A 767 -27.16 -7.95 35.53
CA VAL A 767 -27.22 -7.72 34.07
C VAL A 767 -26.13 -6.77 33.53
N ALA A 768 -25.32 -6.18 34.41
CA ALA A 768 -24.18 -5.31 34.08
C ALA A 768 -24.47 -4.21 33.03
N GLY A 769 -25.63 -3.53 33.13
CA GLY A 769 -26.05 -2.54 32.13
C GLY A 769 -26.28 -3.12 30.74
N GLY A 770 -26.74 -4.37 30.66
CA GLY A 770 -26.98 -5.10 29.42
C GLY A 770 -25.74 -5.81 28.85
N ALA A 771 -24.58 -5.71 29.52
CA ALA A 771 -23.34 -6.33 29.07
C ALA A 771 -23.25 -7.83 29.39
N GLU A 772 -23.97 -8.29 30.40
CA GLU A 772 -23.99 -9.69 30.81
C GLU A 772 -25.45 -10.15 30.83
N LEU A 773 -25.87 -10.87 29.78
CA LEU A 773 -27.21 -11.42 29.64
C LEU A 773 -27.20 -12.96 29.58
N GLN A 774 -26.02 -13.57 29.50
CA GLN A 774 -25.89 -15.00 29.23
C GLN A 774 -26.45 -15.81 30.40
N ARG A 775 -26.07 -15.49 31.65
CA ARG A 775 -26.60 -16.23 32.82
C ARG A 775 -28.11 -16.14 32.95
N VAL A 776 -28.69 -14.98 32.65
CA VAL A 776 -30.13 -14.76 32.70
C VAL A 776 -30.84 -15.58 31.62
N LEU A 777 -30.34 -15.54 30.38
CA LEU A 777 -30.94 -16.28 29.26
C LEU A 777 -30.72 -17.80 29.35
N TYR A 778 -29.60 -18.24 29.93
CA TYR A 778 -29.37 -19.66 30.24
C TYR A 778 -30.34 -20.14 31.32
N SER A 779 -30.61 -19.31 32.33
CA SER A 779 -31.61 -19.60 33.36
C SER A 779 -33.01 -19.73 32.75
N LEU A 780 -33.37 -18.82 31.85
CA LEU A 780 -34.64 -18.87 31.10
C LEU A 780 -34.78 -20.17 30.30
N ALA A 781 -33.74 -20.56 29.56
CA ALA A 781 -33.73 -21.79 28.78
C ALA A 781 -33.96 -23.02 29.68
N CYS A 782 -33.24 -23.12 30.81
CA CYS A 782 -33.45 -24.22 31.75
C CYS A 782 -34.85 -24.23 32.36
N ARG A 783 -35.43 -23.08 32.73
CA ARG A 783 -36.80 -23.02 33.27
C ARG A 783 -37.86 -23.53 32.29
N GLN A 784 -37.68 -23.30 30.99
CA GLN A 784 -38.65 -23.74 29.97
C GLN A 784 -38.40 -25.15 29.46
N LEU A 785 -37.14 -25.59 29.39
CA LEU A 785 -36.76 -26.89 28.83
C LEU A 785 -36.61 -27.99 29.90
N LEU A 786 -36.47 -27.61 31.18
CA LEU A 786 -36.43 -28.51 32.34
C LEU A 786 -37.44 -28.04 33.42
N PRO A 787 -38.76 -28.10 33.15
CA PRO A 787 -39.78 -27.55 34.06
C PRO A 787 -39.80 -28.25 35.42
N ASP A 788 -39.40 -29.51 35.49
CA ASP A 788 -39.41 -30.32 36.72
C ASP A 788 -38.21 -30.06 37.64
N THR A 789 -37.25 -29.22 37.21
CA THR A 789 -36.05 -28.92 37.98
C THR A 789 -36.31 -27.82 39.02
N SER A 790 -36.37 -28.22 40.29
CA SER A 790 -36.63 -27.31 41.42
C SER A 790 -35.51 -26.30 41.67
N ARG A 791 -34.24 -26.75 41.66
CA ARG A 791 -33.08 -25.91 41.99
C ARG A 791 -32.24 -25.58 40.76
N LEU A 792 -32.15 -24.28 40.45
CA LEU A 792 -31.33 -23.74 39.35
C LEU A 792 -30.23 -22.83 39.90
N ILE A 793 -28.98 -23.06 39.48
CA ILE A 793 -27.85 -22.20 39.80
C ILE A 793 -27.19 -21.75 38.50
N ALA A 794 -27.33 -20.48 38.15
CA ALA A 794 -26.60 -19.86 37.04
C ALA A 794 -25.36 -19.13 37.55
N ARG A 795 -24.20 -19.41 36.96
CA ARG A 795 -22.91 -18.91 37.46
C ARG A 795 -21.96 -18.48 36.35
N LEU A 796 -21.09 -17.55 36.70
CA LEU A 796 -20.04 -17.00 35.88
C LEU A 796 -18.69 -17.41 36.46
N ILE A 797 -17.81 -18.03 35.67
CA ILE A 797 -16.46 -18.39 36.11
C ILE A 797 -15.44 -17.59 35.32
N TYR A 798 -14.64 -16.77 36.02
CA TYR A 798 -13.49 -16.10 35.44
C TYR A 798 -12.27 -17.03 35.53
N LEU A 799 -11.74 -17.41 34.39
CA LEU A 799 -10.66 -18.40 34.26
C LEU A 799 -9.26 -17.81 34.45
N ARG A 800 -9.11 -16.48 34.44
CA ARG A 800 -7.83 -15.84 34.73
C ARG A 800 -7.51 -16.02 36.21
N SER A 801 -6.34 -16.61 36.48
CA SER A 801 -5.89 -16.90 37.84
C SER A 801 -5.83 -15.66 38.75
N PRO A 802 -6.30 -15.74 40.01
CA PRO A 802 -6.97 -16.90 40.60
C PRO A 802 -8.39 -17.09 40.04
N VAL A 803 -8.77 -18.33 39.71
CA VAL A 803 -10.12 -18.66 39.21
C VAL A 803 -11.16 -18.28 40.26
N GLN A 804 -12.23 -17.59 39.83
CA GLN A 804 -13.30 -17.16 40.73
C GLN A 804 -14.68 -17.34 40.12
N LEU A 805 -15.65 -17.65 40.99
CA LEU A 805 -17.04 -17.94 40.65
C LEU A 805 -17.98 -16.87 41.19
N TYR A 806 -18.97 -16.48 40.38
CA TYR A 806 -20.08 -15.61 40.79
C TYR A 806 -21.42 -16.20 40.38
N ALA A 807 -22.25 -16.54 41.36
CA ALA A 807 -23.62 -17.00 41.14
C ALA A 807 -24.58 -15.82 40.91
N LEU A 808 -25.62 -16.05 40.11
CA LEU A 808 -26.75 -15.15 39.95
C LEU A 808 -27.72 -15.38 41.13
N LYS A 809 -27.87 -14.37 42.00
CA LYS A 809 -28.63 -14.50 43.26
C LYS A 809 -30.13 -14.72 43.06
N ASP A 810 -30.72 -14.02 42.09
CA ASP A 810 -32.16 -14.08 41.76
C ASP A 810 -32.33 -14.23 40.24
N PRO A 811 -32.31 -15.46 39.71
CA PRO A 811 -32.46 -15.70 38.28
C PRO A 811 -33.83 -15.28 37.74
N ASP A 812 -34.91 -15.56 38.46
CA ASP A 812 -36.28 -15.34 38.00
C ASP A 812 -36.58 -13.83 37.93
N GLY A 813 -36.22 -13.05 38.96
CA GLY A 813 -36.34 -11.59 38.91
C GLY A 813 -35.43 -10.92 37.86
N ALA A 814 -34.27 -11.52 37.56
CA ALA A 814 -33.41 -11.04 36.47
C ALA A 814 -34.03 -11.31 35.08
N ILE A 815 -34.72 -12.43 34.89
CA ILE A 815 -35.46 -12.75 33.67
C ILE A 815 -36.56 -11.71 33.44
N ASP A 816 -37.37 -11.43 34.45
CA ASP A 816 -38.45 -10.43 34.37
C ASP A 816 -37.90 -9.04 34.04
N ARG A 817 -36.78 -8.67 34.66
CA ARG A 817 -36.12 -7.39 34.38
C ARG A 817 -35.62 -7.29 32.94
N VAL A 818 -35.00 -8.34 32.39
CA VAL A 818 -34.54 -8.36 30.99
C VAL A 818 -35.73 -8.36 30.03
N ALA A 819 -36.79 -9.10 30.33
CA ALA A 819 -38.02 -9.11 29.54
C ALA A 819 -38.66 -7.71 29.42
N ALA A 820 -38.82 -7.02 30.56
CA ALA A 820 -39.33 -5.65 30.59
C ALA A 820 -38.44 -4.69 29.78
N TRP A 821 -37.11 -4.81 29.92
CA TRP A 821 -36.17 -3.94 29.22
C TRP A 821 -36.18 -4.17 27.70
N VAL A 822 -36.18 -5.43 27.25
CA VAL A 822 -36.25 -5.77 25.81
C VAL A 822 -37.57 -5.29 25.21
N LYS A 823 -38.69 -5.44 25.92
CA LYS A 823 -40.00 -4.94 25.48
C LYS A 823 -39.98 -3.42 25.22
N LEU A 824 -39.36 -2.67 26.12
CA LEU A 824 -39.21 -1.22 25.99
C LEU A 824 -38.22 -0.83 24.88
N ALA A 825 -37.10 -1.55 24.75
CA ALA A 825 -36.16 -1.32 23.65
C ALA A 825 -36.80 -1.58 22.28
N ARG A 826 -37.64 -2.62 22.17
CA ARG A 826 -38.42 -2.90 20.96
C ARG A 826 -39.38 -1.76 20.63
N SER A 827 -40.15 -1.27 21.59
CA SER A 827 -41.15 -0.22 21.31
C SER A 827 -40.50 1.08 20.84
N VAL A 828 -39.37 1.47 21.44
CA VAL A 828 -38.60 2.65 21.01
C VAL A 828 -38.02 2.45 19.60
N LEU A 829 -37.51 1.25 19.31
CA LEU A 829 -36.99 0.92 17.99
C LEU A 829 -38.09 0.94 16.93
N GLU A 830 -39.24 0.32 17.19
CA GLU A 830 -40.41 0.30 16.28
C GLU A 830 -41.03 1.70 16.10
N ALA A 831 -40.88 2.61 17.07
CA ALA A 831 -41.23 4.01 16.92
C ALA A 831 -40.30 4.80 15.98
N GLY A 832 -39.24 4.16 15.45
CA GLY A 832 -38.31 4.75 14.48
C GLY A 832 -37.11 5.46 15.13
N VAL A 833 -36.89 5.26 16.42
CA VAL A 833 -35.84 5.94 17.19
C VAL A 833 -34.64 5.01 17.35
N VAL A 834 -33.72 5.03 16.39
CA VAL A 834 -32.45 4.27 16.44
C VAL A 834 -31.34 5.20 16.92
N TYR A 835 -30.88 5.05 18.16
CA TYR A 835 -29.85 5.93 18.72
C TYR A 835 -28.52 5.18 18.95
N PRO A 836 -27.39 5.91 18.94
CA PRO A 836 -26.10 5.38 19.38
C PRO A 836 -26.16 5.08 20.89
N GLY A 837 -25.68 3.90 21.26
CA GLY A 837 -25.67 3.43 22.64
C GLY A 837 -24.96 4.29 23.68
N VAL A 838 -25.24 4.03 24.97
CA VAL A 838 -24.49 4.61 26.12
C VAL A 838 -23.16 3.91 26.40
N ALA A 839 -22.93 2.75 25.78
CA ALA A 839 -21.64 2.09 25.80
C ALA A 839 -20.64 2.85 24.91
N ASN A 840 -19.34 2.74 25.21
CA ASN A 840 -18.33 3.19 24.26
C ASN A 840 -18.60 2.48 22.93
N MET A 841 -18.87 3.27 21.87
CA MET A 841 -19.17 2.76 20.54
C MET A 841 -18.15 1.70 20.14
N PRO A 842 -18.57 0.61 19.46
CA PRO A 842 -17.63 -0.38 18.98
C PRO A 842 -16.56 0.33 18.15
N GLN A 843 -15.28 0.12 18.48
CA GLN A 843 -14.14 0.71 17.77
C GLN A 843 -14.19 0.49 16.24
N ARG A 844 -14.94 -0.52 15.79
CA ARG A 844 -15.02 -1.02 14.41
C ARG A 844 -15.89 -0.13 13.49
N PHE A 845 -17.15 0.14 13.84
CA PHE A 845 -18.06 0.94 12.99
C PHE A 845 -17.99 2.43 13.27
N GLY A 846 -17.70 2.80 14.52
CA GLY A 846 -17.59 4.19 14.93
C GLY A 846 -16.43 4.95 14.29
N ARG A 847 -15.59 4.31 13.45
CA ARG A 847 -14.55 4.93 12.61
C ARG A 847 -15.00 5.23 11.18
N ILE A 848 -15.95 4.45 10.64
CA ILE A 848 -16.40 4.53 9.24
C ILE A 848 -17.72 5.30 9.15
N ALA A 849 -18.69 4.99 10.02
CA ALA A 849 -20.03 5.58 9.97
C ALA A 849 -20.11 6.99 10.59
N LEU A 850 -19.12 7.33 11.43
CA LEU A 850 -18.94 8.63 12.05
C LEU A 850 -17.42 8.80 12.12
N PRO A 851 -16.78 9.86 11.61
CA PRO A 851 -15.37 10.07 11.88
C PRO A 851 -15.21 10.20 13.41
N ALA A 852 -14.63 9.16 14.01
CA ALA A 852 -14.55 8.91 15.45
C ALA A 852 -13.95 10.10 16.21
N ALA A 853 -14.80 10.94 16.80
CA ALA A 853 -14.41 11.76 17.94
C ALA A 853 -15.22 11.28 19.15
N ALA A 854 -14.55 10.98 20.26
CA ALA A 854 -15.20 10.74 21.56
C ALA A 854 -16.22 11.86 21.90
N ARG A 855 -15.94 13.06 21.41
CA ARG A 855 -16.79 14.26 21.50
C ARG A 855 -18.19 14.11 20.90
N TYR A 856 -18.45 13.17 19.99
CA TYR A 856 -19.81 13.01 19.42
C TYR A 856 -20.81 12.50 20.46
N ILE A 857 -20.49 11.38 21.14
CA ILE A 857 -21.37 10.81 22.18
C ILE A 857 -21.51 11.83 23.32
N GLU A 858 -20.40 12.41 23.77
CA GLU A 858 -20.41 13.47 24.79
C GLU A 858 -21.34 14.63 24.42
N ARG A 859 -21.30 15.09 23.16
CA ARG A 859 -22.13 16.19 22.66
C ARG A 859 -23.62 15.85 22.61
N LYS A 860 -23.98 14.62 22.24
CA LYS A 860 -25.38 14.21 21.99
C LYS A 860 -26.01 13.35 23.09
N ILE A 861 -25.29 12.97 24.14
CA ILE A 861 -25.76 12.02 25.16
C ILE A 861 -27.09 12.42 25.81
N ASN A 862 -27.30 13.71 26.05
CA ASN A 862 -28.54 14.21 26.63
C ASN A 862 -29.72 14.05 25.65
N ALA A 863 -29.51 14.36 24.37
CA ALA A 863 -30.52 14.17 23.33
C ALA A 863 -30.83 12.68 23.08
N VAL A 864 -29.82 11.80 23.17
CA VAL A 864 -30.00 10.33 23.13
C VAL A 864 -30.87 9.84 24.28
N ARG A 865 -30.57 10.25 25.52
CA ARG A 865 -31.36 9.88 26.71
C ARG A 865 -32.80 10.40 26.61
N GLN A 866 -32.99 11.60 26.08
CA GLN A 866 -34.31 12.18 25.88
C GLN A 866 -35.11 11.41 24.82
N ALA A 867 -34.49 11.05 23.69
CA ALA A 867 -35.16 10.32 22.61
C ALA A 867 -35.50 8.87 22.99
N ALA A 868 -34.68 8.23 23.82
CA ALA A 868 -34.96 6.89 24.35
C ALA A 868 -36.11 6.84 25.36
N GLY A 869 -36.49 7.99 25.94
CA GLY A 869 -37.48 8.07 27.01
C GLY A 869 -36.90 7.77 28.39
N GLN A 870 -37.56 8.31 29.43
CA GLN A 870 -37.10 8.21 30.81
C GLN A 870 -36.99 6.77 31.32
N GLU A 871 -37.97 5.92 30.96
CA GLU A 871 -38.02 4.52 31.39
C GLU A 871 -36.84 3.71 30.85
N LEU A 872 -36.44 3.91 29.59
CA LEU A 872 -35.36 3.15 28.97
C LEU A 872 -34.00 3.67 29.44
N ALA A 873 -33.89 4.99 29.57
CA ALA A 873 -32.70 5.64 30.09
C ALA A 873 -32.39 5.25 31.55
N ALA A 874 -33.40 4.90 32.35
CA ALA A 874 -33.22 4.43 33.71
C ALA A 874 -32.37 3.15 33.80
N TYR A 875 -32.43 2.27 32.79
CA TYR A 875 -31.62 1.05 32.75
C TYR A 875 -30.13 1.29 32.47
N TRP A 876 -29.76 2.48 31.97
CA TRP A 876 -28.38 2.83 31.65
C TRP A 876 -27.59 3.44 32.81
N GLY A 877 -28.28 3.81 33.90
CA GLY A 877 -27.71 4.48 35.06
C GLY A 877 -27.45 5.97 34.84
N SER A 878 -27.49 6.75 35.92
CA SER A 878 -26.94 8.11 35.95
C SER A 878 -25.42 8.00 36.01
N LYS A 879 -24.73 8.45 34.96
CA LYS A 879 -23.31 8.78 35.09
C LYS A 879 -23.19 10.23 35.49
#